data_AF-A0A351DGU5-F1
#
_entry.id   AF-A0A351DGU5-F1
#
_cell.length_a   1.000
_cell.length_b   1.000
_cell.length_c   1.000
_cell.angle_alpha   90.00
_cell.angle_beta   90.00
_cell.angle_gamma   90.00
#
_symmetry.space_group_name_H-M   'P 1'
#
loop_
_entity.id
_entity.type
_entity.pdbx_description
1 polymer ?
#
loop_
_entity_poly.entity_id
_entity_poly.type
_entity_poly.pdbx_seq_one_letter_code
_entity_poly.pdbx_strand_id
1 'polypeptide(L)'
;MSDPLLSLENVAYTYSDGHGLNGINIEVEQGDRLAIVGGNGSGKSTLSRIITGKLEPTDGTIGGACRIPEDVGTAADLRLFNKDSTVASVLQALGGGESPDRTLAAVALEPDVLQRRIGKLSAGERFRVALAAQLANQPPLLVLDAPSSLLDVRSAETLVDALNNRREALIVFSADITVVIETCQRVIILDQGKIVAAGSTIDLLTDSELLKQHAVEIPSALSPSWLRRRARNPEAKQVLVPIGELSQKWDSIDAISQDEIAPESARRVEEAFETYRNEFKSVTRRASDNFVKRKYSSQQIDAQIRLLLHRQSVNVCVETIKDLLSDLDDTMRREVWVQARHLFAQSIAWRSDSELAETHFNSVTRRVFPMVGFDDDLEFRWFGGVALPIVDPGQGEVLTFRLRTTTSELVRKVLASYNLGAEWVDLDRDAKEIASAIDQHLSETWESTMPVEVDMLKPVFYRNRGAYLVGRIRHLTRVSPFIVPLRSLESGVVADAALLTENATSRIFGFTRSYFHVDTNEPGAVVAFVKSLTPLKPVAELYTAIGHSAHGKTSLFRAIYRHLSNSADRFQPARGVRGMVMIVFTLPSFGVVFKVIKDTFPPSKKITRTQVLEKYQMVFTHDRVGRMVDAQLFEDLAFPRDRFGDELLEELANNASLSVTITETDVIFHHIYTERKVYPLDLYIEEMPQDLVTDAVLDYGNAIKDLGVANIFPGDLFTKNFGVTRHGSVVFYDYDELTFLDEMNFRSIPQARTYEDELSSEPWFTVGADDVFPEEFKKFFRFPDEISEKFEQAHGDLCDPEMWIQLQELNQSPDSGEFFPYSEQARFSLPE
;
A
#
# COMPACT_ATOMS: atom_id res chain seq x y z
N MET A 1 4.47 -2.51 43.16
CA MET A 1 4.25 -1.43 42.19
C MET A 1 5.53 -0.61 42.20
N SER A 2 6.24 -0.58 41.08
CA SER A 2 7.39 0.30 40.87
C SER A 2 6.91 1.75 40.84
N ASP A 3 7.74 2.69 41.30
CA ASP A 3 7.47 4.11 41.10
C ASP A 3 7.53 4.45 39.60
N PRO A 4 6.66 5.32 39.07
CA PRO A 4 6.65 5.68 37.66
C PRO A 4 7.95 6.38 37.24
N LEU A 5 8.32 6.26 35.97
CA LEU A 5 9.53 6.85 35.43
C LEU A 5 9.46 8.39 35.41
N LEU A 6 8.30 8.94 35.04
CA LEU A 6 7.96 10.36 35.11
C LEU A 6 6.49 10.50 35.53
N SER A 7 6.22 11.40 36.48
CA SER A 7 4.85 11.80 36.84
C SER A 7 4.74 13.32 36.84
N LEU A 8 3.71 13.86 36.18
CA LEU A 8 3.30 15.25 36.27
C LEU A 8 1.95 15.28 37.00
N GLU A 9 1.86 16.02 38.09
CA GLU A 9 0.63 16.18 38.86
C GLU A 9 0.21 17.65 38.88
N ASN A 10 -0.94 17.92 38.26
CA ASN A 10 -1.58 19.23 38.16
C ASN A 10 -0.65 20.35 37.66
N VAL A 11 0.27 20.03 36.74
CA VAL A 11 1.29 20.97 36.26
C VAL A 11 0.67 22.09 35.44
N ALA A 12 0.98 23.34 35.80
CA ALA A 12 0.55 24.54 35.08
C ALA A 12 1.73 25.49 34.83
N TYR A 13 1.62 26.30 33.78
CA TYR A 13 2.63 27.28 33.42
C TYR A 13 1.99 28.45 32.68
N THR A 14 2.27 29.70 33.06
CA THR A 14 1.63 30.88 32.46
C THR A 14 2.68 31.85 31.92
N TYR A 15 2.62 32.18 30.63
CA TYR A 15 3.43 33.24 30.02
C TYR A 15 2.85 34.63 30.30
N SER A 16 3.63 35.69 30.08
CA SER A 16 3.24 37.08 30.34
C SER A 16 2.03 37.58 29.55
N ASP A 17 1.66 36.89 28.47
CA ASP A 17 0.51 37.16 27.61
C ASP A 17 -0.76 36.35 28.03
N GLY A 18 -0.67 35.54 29.09
CA GLY A 18 -1.78 34.75 29.63
C GLY A 18 -1.98 33.39 28.96
N HIS A 19 -1.18 33.02 27.96
CA HIS A 19 -1.19 31.68 27.36
C HIS A 19 -0.28 30.73 28.15
N GLY A 20 -0.58 29.43 28.20
CA GLY A 20 0.07 28.56 29.16
C GLY A 20 -0.41 27.11 29.17
N LEU A 21 0.14 26.30 30.07
CA LEU A 21 -0.36 24.97 30.44
C LEU A 21 -1.24 25.07 31.69
N ASN A 22 -2.27 24.22 31.80
CA ASN A 22 -3.21 24.25 32.91
C ASN A 22 -3.62 22.83 33.33
N GLY A 23 -3.15 22.39 34.50
CA GLY A 23 -3.58 21.15 35.14
C GLY A 23 -3.19 19.89 34.36
N ILE A 24 -1.95 19.84 33.87
CA ILE A 24 -1.41 18.70 33.12
C ILE A 24 -1.11 17.54 34.08
N ASN A 25 -1.69 16.38 33.79
CA ASN A 25 -1.45 15.13 34.51
C ASN A 25 -0.97 14.05 33.55
N ILE A 26 0.26 13.54 33.72
CA ILE A 26 0.87 12.54 32.85
C ILE A 26 1.68 11.57 33.70
N GLU A 27 1.48 10.27 33.48
CA GLU A 27 2.31 9.20 34.03
C GLU A 27 2.96 8.43 32.89
N VAL A 28 4.29 8.24 32.99
CA VAL A 28 5.12 7.49 32.05
C VAL A 28 5.85 6.41 32.82
N GLU A 29 5.72 5.18 32.36
CA GLU A 29 6.37 4.00 32.90
C GLU A 29 7.63 3.65 32.10
N GLN A 30 8.44 2.73 32.62
CA GLN A 30 9.61 2.23 31.88
C GLN A 30 9.18 1.51 30.59
N GLY A 31 9.80 1.87 29.46
CA GLY A 31 9.49 1.29 28.15
C GLY A 31 8.28 1.91 27.44
N ASP A 32 7.53 2.82 28.08
CA ASP A 32 6.40 3.50 27.44
C ASP A 32 6.86 4.29 26.20
N ARG A 33 6.11 4.17 25.09
CA ARG A 33 6.23 5.08 23.93
C ARG A 33 4.99 5.96 23.84
N LEU A 34 5.16 7.20 24.29
CA LEU A 34 4.11 8.20 24.40
C LEU A 34 4.31 9.29 23.35
N ALA A 35 3.27 9.62 22.61
CA ALA A 35 3.25 10.81 21.78
C ALA A 35 2.43 11.93 22.42
N ILE A 36 2.86 13.16 22.23
CA ILE A 36 2.10 14.37 22.58
C ILE A 36 1.87 15.16 21.29
N VAL A 37 0.62 15.16 20.84
CA VAL A 37 0.18 15.78 19.59
C VAL A 37 -0.75 16.95 19.87
N GLY A 38 -0.94 17.84 18.90
CA GLY A 38 -1.80 19.03 19.04
C GLY A 38 -1.51 20.06 17.96
N GLY A 39 -2.44 20.99 17.72
CA GLY A 39 -2.24 22.09 16.78
C GLY A 39 -1.13 23.08 17.18
N ASN A 40 -0.81 24.03 16.29
CA ASN A 40 0.13 25.11 16.61
C ASN A 40 -0.38 25.95 17.80
N GLY A 41 0.50 26.23 18.76
CA GLY A 41 0.13 26.98 19.98
C GLY A 41 -0.55 26.15 21.07
N SER A 42 -0.69 24.82 20.92
CA SER A 42 -1.38 23.98 21.92
C SER A 42 -0.65 23.79 23.26
N GLY A 43 0.63 24.15 23.34
CA GLY A 43 1.46 24.02 24.55
C GLY A 43 2.53 22.92 24.50
N LYS A 44 2.66 22.17 23.38
CA LYS A 44 3.63 21.05 23.22
C LYS A 44 5.06 21.44 23.60
N SER A 45 5.61 22.50 22.99
CA SER A 45 6.98 22.94 23.27
C SER A 45 7.16 23.48 24.69
N THR A 46 6.11 24.05 25.30
CA THR A 46 6.13 24.47 26.71
C THR A 46 6.22 23.25 27.62
N LEU A 47 5.40 22.23 27.36
CA LEU A 47 5.42 20.98 28.11
C LEU A 47 6.74 20.22 27.93
N SER A 48 7.26 20.14 26.71
CA SER A 48 8.59 19.56 26.43
C SER A 48 9.69 20.26 27.23
N ARG A 49 9.67 21.61 27.29
CA ARG A 49 10.65 22.37 28.10
C ARG A 49 10.52 22.12 29.61
N ILE A 50 9.31 21.88 30.11
CA ILE A 50 9.10 21.54 31.53
C ILE A 50 9.62 20.15 31.83
N ILE A 51 9.27 19.14 31.01
CA ILE A 51 9.76 17.76 31.18
C ILE A 51 11.29 17.69 31.08
N THR A 52 11.88 18.51 30.23
CA THR A 52 13.34 18.56 30.01
C THR A 52 14.06 19.54 30.96
N GLY A 53 13.35 20.11 31.94
CA GLY A 53 13.90 21.00 32.97
C GLY A 53 14.40 22.37 32.47
N LYS A 54 14.07 22.76 31.24
CA LYS A 54 14.37 24.08 30.66
C LYS A 54 13.40 25.18 31.12
N LEU A 55 12.26 24.80 31.68
CA LEU A 55 11.29 25.69 32.30
C LEU A 55 10.79 25.08 33.61
N GLU A 56 10.68 25.90 34.66
CA GLU A 56 10.02 25.49 35.91
C GLU A 56 8.51 25.72 35.81
N PRO A 57 7.67 24.77 36.25
CA PRO A 57 6.23 24.97 36.28
C PRO A 57 5.85 26.09 37.26
N THR A 58 4.79 26.84 36.94
CA THR A 58 4.26 27.89 37.83
C THR A 58 3.46 27.30 38.99
N ASP A 59 2.83 26.14 38.79
CA ASP A 59 2.08 25.37 39.79
C ASP A 59 2.11 23.87 39.44
N GLY A 60 1.78 23.01 40.40
CA GLY A 60 1.85 21.54 40.29
C GLY A 60 3.21 20.95 40.64
N THR A 61 3.35 19.62 40.53
CA THR A 61 4.56 18.89 40.92
C THR A 61 5.02 17.90 39.85
N ILE A 62 6.34 17.75 39.72
CA ILE A 62 6.99 16.77 38.86
C ILE A 62 7.64 15.71 39.76
N GLY A 63 7.26 14.45 39.58
CA GLY A 63 7.72 13.29 40.33
C GLY A 63 8.18 12.14 39.42
N GLY A 64 8.40 10.97 40.01
CA GLY A 64 8.93 9.79 39.33
C GLY A 64 10.43 9.59 39.54
N ALA A 65 11.03 8.65 38.79
CA ALA A 65 12.46 8.33 38.89
C ALA A 65 13.37 9.30 38.12
N CYS A 66 12.88 9.92 37.03
CA CYS A 66 13.59 10.96 36.29
C CYS A 66 13.26 12.33 36.90
N ARG A 67 14.07 12.82 37.84
CA ARG A 67 13.77 14.04 38.62
C ARG A 67 14.65 15.23 38.27
N ILE A 68 15.79 14.98 37.64
CA ILE A 68 16.74 16.02 37.25
C ILE A 68 16.90 16.02 35.72
N PRO A 69 17.22 17.16 35.09
CA PRO A 69 17.33 17.28 33.64
C PRO A 69 18.30 16.27 33.00
N GLU A 70 19.30 15.83 33.75
CA GLU A 70 20.30 14.84 33.33
C GLU A 70 19.73 13.43 33.12
N ASP A 71 18.57 13.10 33.74
CA ASP A 71 17.87 11.83 33.55
C ASP A 71 17.07 11.79 32.23
N VAL A 72 16.92 12.93 31.55
CA VAL A 72 16.09 13.08 30.34
C VAL A 72 16.95 13.41 29.13
N GLY A 73 17.08 12.46 28.21
CA GLY A 73 17.79 12.66 26.94
C GLY A 73 17.01 13.57 26.00
N THR A 74 17.68 14.57 25.39
CA THR A 74 17.07 15.44 24.37
C THR A 74 18.04 15.72 23.23
N ALA A 75 17.56 15.71 21.99
CA ALA A 75 18.41 16.02 20.84
C ALA A 75 18.99 17.44 20.95
N ALA A 76 20.31 17.54 21.10
CA ALA A 76 21.01 18.81 21.26
C ALA A 76 21.01 19.64 19.97
N ASP A 77 20.87 20.97 20.09
CA ASP A 77 21.03 21.86 18.95
C ASP A 77 22.52 22.03 18.60
N LEU A 78 22.98 21.29 17.59
CA LEU A 78 24.38 21.33 17.17
C LEU A 78 24.83 22.69 16.61
N ARG A 79 23.91 23.65 16.36
CA ARG A 79 24.26 25.03 15.95
C ARG A 79 24.96 25.82 17.05
N LEU A 80 24.86 25.36 18.30
CA LEU A 80 25.56 25.94 19.46
C LEU A 80 27.05 25.56 19.49
N PHE A 81 27.47 24.58 18.68
CA PHE A 81 28.87 24.16 18.57
C PHE A 81 29.60 24.96 17.48
N ASN A 82 30.92 25.03 17.59
CA ASN A 82 31.75 25.64 16.55
C ASN A 82 31.57 24.90 15.23
N LYS A 83 31.27 25.65 14.15
CA LYS A 83 31.01 25.10 12.81
C LYS A 83 32.19 24.31 12.24
N ASP A 84 33.41 24.59 12.70
CA ASP A 84 34.63 23.90 12.29
C ASP A 84 34.94 22.64 13.11
N SER A 85 34.20 22.39 14.19
CA SER A 85 34.33 21.14 14.96
C SER A 85 33.91 19.93 14.12
N THR A 86 34.63 18.82 14.28
CA THR A 86 34.31 17.54 13.63
C THR A 86 33.20 16.83 14.37
N VAL A 87 32.44 15.99 13.67
CA VAL A 87 31.39 15.15 14.28
C VAL A 87 31.96 14.27 15.39
N ALA A 88 33.14 13.67 15.18
CA ALA A 88 33.83 12.89 16.21
C ALA A 88 34.05 13.69 17.50
N SER A 89 34.52 14.94 17.40
CA SER A 89 34.77 15.78 18.57
C SER A 89 33.49 16.14 19.33
N VAL A 90 32.36 16.27 18.63
CA VAL A 90 31.08 16.62 19.23
C VAL A 90 30.35 15.42 19.81
N LEU A 91 30.43 14.25 19.17
CA LEU A 91 29.99 12.99 19.77
C LEU A 91 30.77 12.69 21.05
N GLN A 92 32.10 12.91 21.05
CA GLN A 92 32.92 12.75 22.24
C GLN A 92 32.54 13.74 23.36
N ALA A 93 32.20 14.98 23.01
CA ALA A 93 31.81 16.00 23.98
C ALA A 93 30.40 15.79 24.55
N LEU A 94 29.47 15.23 23.77
CA LEU A 94 28.07 15.05 24.16
C LEU A 94 27.74 13.64 24.69
N GLY A 95 28.39 12.60 24.18
CA GLY A 95 28.06 11.19 24.40
C GLY A 95 29.02 10.43 25.33
N GLY A 96 29.80 11.14 26.16
CA GLY A 96 30.54 10.54 27.27
C GLY A 96 31.75 9.63 26.93
N GLY A 97 32.08 9.42 25.65
CA GLY A 97 33.29 8.70 25.23
C GLY A 97 33.11 7.23 24.80
N GLU A 98 31.90 6.78 24.46
CA GLU A 98 31.69 5.50 23.76
C GLU A 98 32.30 5.48 22.34
N SER A 99 32.41 4.29 21.74
CA SER A 99 32.88 4.07 20.37
C SER A 99 31.97 4.81 19.36
N PRO A 100 32.44 5.90 18.71
CA PRO A 100 31.59 6.74 17.86
C PRO A 100 30.93 5.98 16.70
N ASP A 101 31.56 4.90 16.23
CA ASP A 101 31.05 4.04 15.16
C ASP A 101 29.73 3.32 15.54
N ARG A 102 29.62 2.82 16.78
CA ARG A 102 28.38 2.17 17.27
C ARG A 102 27.24 3.17 17.42
N THR A 103 27.60 4.36 17.88
CA THR A 103 26.68 5.47 18.08
C THR A 103 26.08 5.97 16.76
N LEU A 104 26.90 6.08 15.71
CA LEU A 104 26.45 6.47 14.37
C LEU A 104 25.64 5.38 13.66
N ALA A 105 26.05 4.11 13.79
CA ALA A 105 25.29 2.99 13.24
C ALA A 105 23.85 2.93 13.77
N ALA A 106 23.67 3.31 15.05
CA ALA A 106 22.36 3.37 15.70
C ALA A 106 21.39 4.42 15.11
N VAL A 107 21.85 5.32 14.25
CA VAL A 107 21.03 6.32 13.53
C VAL A 107 21.25 6.25 12.01
N ALA A 108 21.79 5.12 11.53
CA ALA A 108 22.24 4.84 10.17
C ALA A 108 23.02 6.00 9.52
N LEU A 109 24.04 6.47 10.22
CA LEU A 109 25.08 7.32 9.66
C LEU A 109 26.35 6.49 9.44
N GLU A 110 26.96 6.67 8.29
CA GLU A 110 28.23 6.02 7.95
C GLU A 110 29.40 6.59 8.78
N PRO A 111 30.43 5.78 9.11
CA PRO A 111 31.57 6.23 9.91
C PRO A 111 32.37 7.39 9.29
N ASP A 112 32.30 7.58 7.97
CA ASP A 112 32.97 8.67 7.26
C ASP A 112 32.49 10.07 7.75
N VAL A 113 31.26 10.15 8.27
CA VAL A 113 30.67 11.36 8.84
C VAL A 113 31.47 11.88 10.03
N LEU A 114 32.20 11.02 10.76
CA LEU A 114 33.01 11.39 11.92
C LEU A 114 34.04 12.50 11.63
N GLN A 115 34.61 12.49 10.42
CA GLN A 115 35.64 13.45 10.00
C GLN A 115 35.06 14.72 9.38
N ARG A 116 33.75 14.76 9.11
CA ARG A 116 33.08 15.93 8.54
C ARG A 116 32.91 17.01 9.61
N ARG A 117 32.95 18.27 9.16
CA ARG A 117 32.66 19.44 10.01
C ARG A 117 31.16 19.63 10.18
N ILE A 118 30.71 20.02 11.37
CA ILE A 118 29.28 20.26 11.66
C ILE A 118 28.64 21.29 10.73
N GLY A 119 29.40 22.33 10.34
CA GLY A 119 28.95 23.34 9.40
C GLY A 119 28.69 22.82 7.97
N LYS A 120 29.12 21.59 7.64
CA LYS A 120 28.96 20.94 6.34
C LYS A 120 27.92 19.82 6.34
N LEU A 121 27.26 19.58 7.47
CA LEU A 121 26.17 18.62 7.57
C LEU A 121 24.85 19.25 7.08
N SER A 122 23.94 18.43 6.57
CA SER A 122 22.53 18.81 6.37
C SER A 122 21.82 19.01 7.73
N ALA A 123 20.62 19.58 7.72
CA ALA A 123 19.84 19.71 8.96
C ALA A 123 19.51 18.34 9.59
N GLY A 124 19.16 17.36 8.75
CA GLY A 124 18.86 16.01 9.20
C GLY A 124 20.08 15.20 9.64
N GLU A 125 21.23 15.38 8.98
CA GLU A 125 22.51 14.80 9.46
C GLU A 125 22.88 15.37 10.83
N ARG A 126 22.71 16.68 11.05
CA ARG A 126 22.94 17.28 12.38
C ARG A 126 21.99 16.71 13.43
N PHE A 127 20.71 16.57 13.12
CA PHE A 127 19.74 15.99 14.05
C PHE A 127 20.10 14.56 14.42
N ARG A 128 20.46 13.72 13.43
CA ARG A 128 20.89 12.33 13.68
C ARG A 128 22.17 12.24 14.50
N VAL A 129 23.17 13.09 14.25
CA VAL A 129 24.38 13.15 15.09
C VAL A 129 24.04 13.56 16.53
N ALA A 130 23.14 14.52 16.72
CA ALA A 130 22.70 14.94 18.05
C ALA A 130 21.95 13.82 18.79
N LEU A 131 21.06 13.13 18.07
CA LEU A 131 20.34 11.98 18.59
C LEU A 131 21.30 10.84 18.95
N ALA A 132 22.24 10.50 18.07
CA ALA A 132 23.26 9.50 18.31
C ALA A 132 24.03 9.77 19.63
N ALA A 133 24.52 10.99 19.82
CA ALA A 133 25.18 11.40 21.06
C ALA A 133 24.31 11.18 22.31
N GLN A 134 23.01 11.46 22.23
CA GLN A 134 22.09 11.25 23.36
C GLN A 134 21.83 9.77 23.61
N LEU A 135 21.67 8.99 22.55
CA LEU A 135 21.47 7.54 22.64
C LEU A 135 22.69 6.82 23.24
N ALA A 136 23.91 7.35 23.05
CA ALA A 136 25.12 6.84 23.69
C ALA A 136 25.13 7.05 25.22
N ASN A 137 24.41 8.05 25.72
CA ASN A 137 24.30 8.31 27.16
C ASN A 137 23.28 7.40 27.87
N GLN A 138 22.56 6.54 27.12
CA GLN A 138 21.54 5.61 27.62
C GLN A 138 20.56 6.25 28.62
N PRO A 139 19.89 7.36 28.25
CA PRO A 139 18.98 8.03 29.16
C PRO A 139 17.77 7.12 29.46
N PRO A 140 17.31 7.05 30.71
CA PRO A 140 16.13 6.25 31.05
C PRO A 140 14.86 6.74 30.33
N LEU A 141 14.78 8.05 30.05
CA LEU A 141 13.71 8.69 29.28
C LEU A 141 14.30 9.53 28.13
N LEU A 142 13.86 9.28 26.90
CA LEU A 142 14.21 10.07 25.72
C LEU A 142 13.03 10.96 25.32
N VAL A 143 13.29 12.27 25.16
CA VAL A 143 12.29 13.25 24.73
C VAL A 143 12.70 13.88 23.41
N LEU A 144 11.85 13.74 22.39
CA LEU A 144 12.05 14.28 21.05
C LEU A 144 10.98 15.33 20.72
N ASP A 145 11.40 16.53 20.32
CA ASP A 145 10.49 17.59 19.87
C ASP A 145 10.60 17.78 18.35
N ALA A 146 9.48 17.56 17.66
CA ALA A 146 9.29 17.59 16.21
C ALA A 146 10.39 16.85 15.42
N PRO A 147 10.63 15.55 15.68
CA PRO A 147 11.82 14.87 15.16
C PRO A 147 11.84 14.69 13.63
N SER A 148 10.68 14.62 12.95
CA SER A 148 10.61 14.56 11.48
C SER A 148 10.73 15.91 10.78
N SER A 149 10.54 17.04 11.49
CA SER A 149 10.52 18.37 10.87
C SER A 149 11.84 18.79 10.20
N LEU A 150 12.93 18.10 10.53
CA LEU A 150 14.28 18.34 10.02
C LEU A 150 14.82 17.18 9.17
N LEU A 151 13.99 16.18 8.87
CA LEU A 151 14.37 14.94 8.20
C LEU A 151 13.63 14.79 6.86
N ASP A 152 14.32 14.25 5.85
CA ASP A 152 13.65 13.71 4.67
C ASP A 152 13.00 12.36 5.00
N VAL A 153 12.12 11.86 4.13
CA VAL A 153 11.35 10.61 4.37
C VAL A 153 12.25 9.40 4.66
N ARG A 154 13.36 9.25 3.94
CA ARG A 154 14.34 8.16 4.20
C ARG A 154 14.96 8.27 5.58
N SER A 155 15.33 9.49 5.97
CA SER A 155 15.91 9.77 7.28
C SER A 155 14.88 9.65 8.40
N ALA A 156 13.60 9.87 8.10
CA ALA A 156 12.48 9.64 9.01
C ALA A 156 12.17 8.15 9.20
N GLU A 157 12.14 7.33 8.14
CA GLU A 157 12.03 5.85 8.24
C GLU A 157 13.22 5.26 9.01
N THR A 158 14.43 5.74 8.70
CA THR A 158 15.65 5.37 9.43
C THR A 158 15.56 5.75 10.92
N LEU A 159 14.99 6.92 11.22
CA LEU A 159 14.77 7.38 12.59
C LEU A 159 13.75 6.48 13.30
N VAL A 160 12.65 6.11 12.63
CA VAL A 160 11.63 5.19 13.14
C VAL A 160 12.27 3.85 13.50
N ASP A 161 13.07 3.28 12.60
CA ASP A 161 13.79 2.02 12.85
C ASP A 161 14.79 2.13 14.01
N ALA A 162 15.52 3.25 14.09
CA ALA A 162 16.46 3.55 15.18
C ALA A 162 15.76 3.70 16.55
N LEU A 163 14.51 4.16 16.55
CA LEU A 163 13.71 4.34 17.75
C LEU A 163 12.96 3.05 18.14
N ASN A 164 12.47 2.23 17.21
CA ASN A 164 11.61 1.07 17.51
C ASN A 164 12.33 -0.05 18.28
N ASN A 165 13.65 -0.23 18.10
CA ASN A 165 14.42 -1.32 18.71
C ASN A 165 15.02 -0.99 20.10
N ARG A 166 14.33 -0.20 20.93
CA ARG A 166 14.91 0.39 22.17
C ARG A 166 14.08 0.13 23.43
N ARG A 167 14.75 0.03 24.58
CA ARG A 167 14.15 -0.31 25.90
C ARG A 167 13.83 0.93 26.74
N GLU A 168 14.40 2.07 26.38
CA GLU A 168 14.20 3.37 27.00
C GLU A 168 12.76 3.86 26.77
N ALA A 169 12.18 4.56 27.74
CA ALA A 169 10.90 5.22 27.52
C ALA A 169 11.08 6.38 26.53
N LEU A 170 10.10 6.60 25.66
CA LEU A 170 10.14 7.63 24.62
C LEU A 170 8.94 8.55 24.74
N ILE A 171 9.18 9.86 24.74
CA ILE A 171 8.14 10.87 24.53
C ILE A 171 8.43 11.62 23.24
N VAL A 172 7.51 11.52 22.27
CA VAL A 172 7.58 12.25 21.00
C VAL A 172 6.56 13.38 21.00
N PHE A 173 7.03 14.63 20.96
CA PHE A 173 6.19 15.78 20.65
C PHE A 173 6.20 15.97 19.14
N SER A 174 5.05 15.81 18.48
CA SER A 174 4.99 15.92 17.02
C SER A 174 3.65 16.45 16.55
N ALA A 175 3.66 17.15 15.42
CA ALA A 175 2.46 17.41 14.61
C ALA A 175 2.35 16.42 13.43
N ASP A 176 3.43 15.67 13.15
CA ASP A 176 3.48 14.63 12.13
C ASP A 176 3.05 13.29 12.73
N ILE A 177 1.86 12.86 12.33
CA ILE A 177 1.17 11.65 12.78
C ILE A 177 1.85 10.38 12.27
N THR A 178 2.55 10.44 11.13
CA THR A 178 3.21 9.27 10.53
C THR A 178 4.26 8.72 11.49
N VAL A 179 5.14 9.59 11.99
CA VAL A 179 6.14 9.21 12.99
C VAL A 179 5.49 8.73 14.28
N VAL A 180 4.37 9.33 14.69
CA VAL A 180 3.68 8.93 15.90
C VAL A 180 3.10 7.51 15.79
N ILE A 181 2.45 7.18 14.67
CA ILE A 181 1.89 5.85 14.42
C ILE A 181 2.99 4.80 14.38
N GLU A 182 4.13 5.14 13.78
CA GLU A 182 5.21 4.17 13.59
C GLU A 182 6.12 3.98 14.82
N THR A 183 6.08 4.89 15.80
CA THR A 183 7.00 4.87 16.97
C THR A 183 6.35 4.86 18.34
N CYS A 184 5.06 5.23 18.47
CA CYS A 184 4.40 5.37 19.77
C CYS A 184 3.16 4.48 19.89
N GLN A 185 2.97 3.82 21.04
CA GLN A 185 1.76 3.02 21.32
C GLN A 185 0.67 3.80 22.07
N ARG A 186 1.03 4.89 22.77
CA ARG A 186 0.10 5.80 23.46
C ARG A 186 0.23 7.21 22.89
N VAL A 187 -0.88 7.95 22.90
CA VAL A 187 -0.91 9.36 22.50
C VAL A 187 -1.74 10.20 23.45
N ILE A 188 -1.29 11.44 23.67
CA ILE A 188 -1.99 12.51 24.38
C ILE A 188 -2.22 13.64 23.39
N ILE A 189 -3.47 14.10 23.29
CA ILE A 189 -3.82 15.31 22.55
C ILE A 189 -3.81 16.48 23.52
N LEU A 190 -2.97 17.45 23.20
CA LEU A 190 -2.85 18.71 23.90
C LEU A 190 -3.51 19.81 23.07
N ASP A 191 -4.42 20.56 23.67
CA ASP A 191 -5.06 21.72 23.05
C ASP A 191 -5.25 22.84 24.08
N GLN A 192 -4.95 24.07 23.67
CA GLN A 192 -4.96 25.28 24.50
C GLN A 192 -4.38 25.09 25.92
N GLY A 193 -3.28 24.33 26.01
CA GLY A 193 -2.59 24.10 27.27
C GLY A 193 -3.20 23.05 28.19
N LYS A 194 -4.18 22.28 27.73
CA LYS A 194 -4.83 21.21 28.49
C LYS A 194 -4.75 19.89 27.75
N ILE A 195 -4.69 18.79 28.51
CA ILE A 195 -4.91 17.46 27.95
C ILE A 195 -6.40 17.35 27.65
N VAL A 196 -6.73 17.18 26.38
CA VAL A 196 -8.12 17.02 25.93
C VAL A 196 -8.46 15.56 25.70
N ALA A 197 -7.46 14.72 25.42
CA ALA A 197 -7.64 13.27 25.31
C ALA A 197 -6.31 12.51 25.53
N ALA A 198 -6.39 11.27 26.00
CA ALA A 198 -5.26 10.36 26.20
C ALA A 198 -5.69 8.89 26.01
N GLY A 199 -4.82 8.04 25.45
CA GLY A 199 -5.14 6.63 25.19
C GLY A 199 -4.19 6.00 24.17
N SER A 200 -4.62 4.91 23.51
CA SER A 200 -3.78 4.24 22.51
C SER A 200 -3.62 5.08 21.24
N THR A 201 -2.46 5.02 20.60
CA THR A 201 -2.14 5.76 19.38
C THR A 201 -3.14 5.44 18.26
N ILE A 202 -3.48 4.17 18.09
CA ILE A 202 -4.42 3.74 17.06
C ILE A 202 -5.83 4.27 17.37
N ASP A 203 -6.29 4.21 18.63
CA ASP A 203 -7.65 4.64 18.97
C ASP A 203 -7.84 6.16 18.85
N LEU A 204 -6.86 6.96 19.29
CA LEU A 204 -6.99 8.43 19.23
C LEU A 204 -6.65 9.00 17.86
N LEU A 205 -5.66 8.45 17.14
CA LEU A 205 -5.29 8.97 15.83
C LEU A 205 -6.23 8.52 14.71
N THR A 206 -7.14 7.59 15.00
CA THR A 206 -8.26 7.23 14.11
C THR A 206 -9.53 8.05 14.37
N ASP A 207 -9.59 8.88 15.42
CA ASP A 207 -10.72 9.78 15.73
C ASP A 207 -10.58 11.13 15.01
N SER A 208 -10.95 11.15 13.73
CA SER A 208 -10.87 12.34 12.89
C SER A 208 -11.69 13.55 13.38
N GLU A 209 -12.70 13.35 14.23
CA GLU A 209 -13.54 14.44 14.75
C GLU A 209 -12.83 15.12 15.93
N LEU A 210 -12.30 14.32 16.86
CA LEU A 210 -11.46 14.79 17.96
C LEU A 210 -10.21 15.53 17.44
N LEU A 211 -9.54 14.98 16.42
CA LEU A 211 -8.36 15.60 15.81
C LEU A 211 -8.69 16.93 15.12
N LYS A 212 -9.80 17.02 14.39
CA LYS A 212 -10.25 18.27 13.76
C LYS A 212 -10.66 19.33 14.78
N GLN A 213 -11.39 18.94 15.83
CA GLN A 213 -11.79 19.85 16.91
C GLN A 213 -10.58 20.48 17.60
N HIS A 214 -9.46 19.76 17.64
CA HIS A 214 -8.22 20.20 18.28
C HIS A 214 -7.10 20.55 17.28
N ALA A 215 -7.47 20.83 16.02
CA ALA A 215 -6.58 21.31 14.94
C ALA A 215 -5.32 20.44 14.72
N VAL A 216 -5.47 19.12 14.76
CA VAL A 216 -4.43 18.14 14.42
C VAL A 216 -4.64 17.65 12.99
N GLU A 217 -3.69 17.96 12.09
CA GLU A 217 -3.76 17.61 10.66
C GLU A 217 -3.23 16.20 10.38
N ILE A 218 -3.92 15.45 9.50
CA ILE A 218 -3.52 14.11 9.03
C ILE A 218 -3.06 14.23 7.58
N PRO A 219 -1.93 13.62 7.16
CA PRO A 219 -1.49 13.61 5.77
C PRO A 219 -2.56 13.04 4.82
N SER A 220 -2.70 13.64 3.62
CA SER A 220 -3.72 13.27 2.62
C SER A 220 -3.64 11.79 2.19
N ALA A 221 -2.44 11.22 2.12
CA ALA A 221 -2.19 9.80 1.83
C ALA A 221 -2.72 8.82 2.91
N LEU A 222 -2.93 9.30 4.15
CA LEU A 222 -3.53 8.56 5.27
C LEU A 222 -4.99 8.99 5.53
N SER A 223 -5.51 9.94 4.76
CA SER A 223 -6.88 10.44 4.88
C SER A 223 -7.79 9.72 3.89
N PRO A 224 -8.66 8.81 4.36
CA PRO A 224 -10.03 8.88 3.86
C PRO A 224 -11.13 9.02 4.92
N SER A 225 -12.19 9.66 4.48
CA SER A 225 -13.21 10.42 5.19
C SER A 225 -14.30 9.60 5.93
N TRP A 226 -14.06 8.34 6.34
CA TRP A 226 -15.08 7.51 7.01
C TRP A 226 -14.68 6.72 8.26
N LEU A 227 -13.43 6.76 8.74
CA LEU A 227 -13.06 6.17 10.06
C LEU A 227 -14.03 6.60 11.19
N ARG A 228 -14.74 7.71 10.96
CA ARG A 228 -15.99 8.24 11.55
C ARG A 228 -17.15 7.30 11.96
N ARG A 229 -17.15 5.97 11.79
CA ARG A 229 -18.36 5.16 12.12
C ARG A 229 -18.21 3.81 12.84
N ARG A 230 -17.00 3.35 13.18
CA ARG A 230 -16.81 1.98 13.69
C ARG A 230 -16.97 1.81 15.22
N ALA A 231 -17.13 2.89 15.98
CA ALA A 231 -17.33 2.84 17.44
C ALA A 231 -18.80 2.65 17.89
N ARG A 232 -19.61 1.84 17.18
CA ARG A 232 -20.96 1.44 17.63
C ARG A 232 -21.32 0.04 17.14
N ASN A 233 -20.76 -1.01 17.76
CA ASN A 233 -21.50 -2.26 17.97
C ASN A 233 -20.84 -3.11 19.08
N PRO A 234 -21.44 -3.23 20.29
CA PRO A 234 -20.85 -3.97 21.42
C PRO A 234 -21.01 -5.50 21.36
N GLU A 235 -21.62 -6.07 20.31
CA GLU A 235 -22.02 -7.48 20.32
C GLU A 235 -21.32 -8.31 19.24
N ALA A 236 -20.12 -8.77 19.58
CA ALA A 236 -19.55 -10.04 19.10
C ALA A 236 -18.35 -10.42 19.98
N LYS A 237 -18.62 -11.04 21.14
CA LYS A 237 -17.58 -11.72 21.93
C LYS A 237 -17.15 -13.01 21.19
N GLN A 238 -16.11 -12.90 20.40
CA GLN A 238 -15.06 -13.93 20.34
C GLN A 238 -13.80 -13.29 20.94
N VAL A 239 -13.08 -14.01 21.79
CA VAL A 239 -11.81 -13.56 22.36
C VAL A 239 -10.78 -13.55 21.23
N LEU A 240 -10.78 -12.49 20.43
CA LEU A 240 -9.74 -12.20 19.45
C LEU A 240 -8.77 -11.23 20.13
N VAL A 241 -7.51 -11.64 20.26
CA VAL A 241 -6.41 -10.77 20.68
C VAL A 241 -6.03 -9.93 19.46
N PRO A 242 -6.15 -8.59 19.49
CA PRO A 242 -5.66 -7.73 18.41
C PRO A 242 -4.15 -7.91 18.18
N ILE A 243 -3.66 -7.69 16.95
CA ILE A 243 -2.21 -7.77 16.63
C ILE A 243 -1.36 -6.95 17.60
N GLY A 244 -1.87 -5.78 18.06
CA GLY A 244 -1.16 -4.92 19.01
C GLY A 244 -1.05 -5.45 20.44
N GLU A 245 -1.86 -6.43 20.83
CA GLU A 245 -1.81 -7.06 22.16
C GLU A 245 -0.88 -8.29 22.19
N LEU A 246 -0.38 -8.75 21.03
CA LEU A 246 0.52 -9.90 20.95
C LEU A 246 1.89 -9.64 21.60
N SER A 247 2.43 -8.43 21.49
CA SER A 247 3.70 -8.06 22.14
C SER A 247 3.60 -8.23 23.66
N GLN A 248 2.58 -7.62 24.26
CA GLN A 248 2.32 -7.71 25.71
C GLN A 248 2.12 -9.15 26.20
N LYS A 249 1.46 -9.99 25.39
CA LYS A 249 1.25 -11.42 25.70
C LYS A 249 2.57 -12.19 25.74
N TRP A 250 3.57 -11.80 24.96
CA TRP A 250 4.85 -12.49 24.85
C TRP A 250 5.96 -11.89 25.74
N ASP A 251 5.79 -10.65 26.20
CA ASP A 251 6.72 -9.97 27.14
C ASP A 251 6.70 -10.59 28.55
N SER A 252 5.67 -11.35 28.91
CA SER A 252 5.48 -11.92 30.24
C SER A 252 6.03 -13.35 30.42
N ILE A 253 6.97 -13.81 29.58
CA ILE A 253 7.40 -15.21 29.56
C ILE A 253 8.77 -15.37 30.26
N ASP A 254 8.81 -16.27 31.26
CA ASP A 254 10.00 -16.63 32.04
C ASP A 254 11.17 -17.13 31.16
N ALA A 255 12.39 -17.19 31.73
CA ALA A 255 13.60 -17.66 31.04
C ALA A 255 13.39 -19.02 30.36
N ILE A 256 13.30 -19.02 29.03
CA ILE A 256 13.10 -20.19 28.18
C ILE A 256 14.42 -20.94 28.01
N SER A 257 14.40 -22.28 28.04
CA SER A 257 15.58 -23.09 27.76
C SER A 257 16.02 -22.95 26.30
N GLN A 258 17.33 -23.08 26.00
CA GLN A 258 17.83 -22.99 24.62
C GLN A 258 17.15 -24.00 23.67
N ASP A 259 16.84 -25.21 24.14
CA ASP A 259 16.15 -26.24 23.36
C ASP A 259 14.69 -25.89 23.04
N GLU A 260 14.10 -24.94 23.78
CA GLU A 260 12.72 -24.49 23.61
C GLU A 260 12.59 -23.26 22.69
N ILE A 261 13.70 -22.59 22.35
CA ILE A 261 13.69 -21.38 21.52
C ILE A 261 13.15 -21.68 20.11
N ALA A 262 13.53 -22.81 19.50
CA ALA A 262 13.05 -23.18 18.16
C ALA A 262 11.54 -23.51 18.15
N PRO A 263 11.01 -24.39 19.04
CA PRO A 263 9.57 -24.59 19.19
C PRO A 263 8.79 -23.32 19.47
N GLU A 264 9.31 -22.46 20.35
CA GLU A 264 8.67 -21.21 20.71
C GLU A 264 8.66 -20.22 19.53
N SER A 265 9.76 -20.12 18.77
CA SER A 265 9.83 -19.28 17.57
C SER A 265 8.79 -19.72 16.54
N ALA A 266 8.69 -21.02 16.27
CA ALA A 266 7.68 -21.56 15.36
C ALA A 266 6.26 -21.23 15.83
N ARG A 267 5.97 -21.40 17.13
CA ARG A 267 4.68 -21.09 17.75
C ARG A 267 4.33 -19.60 17.64
N ARG A 268 5.27 -18.70 17.91
CA ARG A 268 5.02 -17.24 17.82
C ARG A 268 4.73 -16.80 16.38
N VAL A 269 5.44 -17.35 15.40
CA VAL A 269 5.16 -17.06 13.98
C VAL A 269 3.78 -17.60 13.57
N GLU A 270 3.39 -18.79 14.05
CA GLU A 270 2.07 -19.35 13.80
C GLU A 270 0.95 -18.52 14.46
N GLU A 271 1.09 -18.16 15.73
CA GLU A 271 0.12 -17.31 16.45
C GLU A 271 -0.03 -15.93 15.79
N ALA A 272 1.08 -15.32 15.34
CA ALA A 272 1.06 -14.07 14.60
C ALA A 272 0.26 -14.21 13.30
N PHE A 273 0.53 -15.28 12.53
CA PHE A 273 -0.18 -15.56 11.29
C PHE A 273 -1.68 -15.80 11.52
N GLU A 274 -2.05 -16.59 12.52
CA GLU A 274 -3.46 -16.86 12.85
C GLU A 274 -4.21 -15.59 13.24
N THR A 275 -3.59 -14.75 14.07
CA THR A 275 -4.14 -13.47 14.48
C THR A 275 -4.36 -12.57 13.27
N TYR A 276 -3.35 -12.43 12.41
CA TYR A 276 -3.46 -11.72 11.13
C TYR A 276 -4.61 -12.24 10.27
N ARG A 277 -4.72 -13.57 10.09
CA ARG A 277 -5.76 -14.18 9.25
C ARG A 277 -7.16 -13.92 9.80
N ASN A 278 -7.33 -13.99 11.12
CA ASN A 278 -8.60 -13.71 11.77
C ASN A 278 -9.00 -12.24 11.60
N GLU A 279 -8.08 -11.31 11.78
CA GLU A 279 -8.34 -9.88 11.54
C GLU A 279 -8.65 -9.59 10.07
N PHE A 280 -7.86 -10.15 9.14
CA PHE A 280 -8.08 -10.00 7.70
C PHE A 280 -9.49 -10.47 7.31
N LYS A 281 -9.94 -11.62 7.82
CA LYS A 281 -11.29 -12.13 7.57
C LYS A 281 -12.37 -11.30 8.25
N SER A 282 -12.13 -10.83 9.48
CA SER A 282 -13.04 -9.92 10.20
C SER A 282 -13.30 -8.64 9.41
N VAL A 283 -12.27 -8.03 8.83
CA VAL A 283 -12.41 -6.87 7.94
C VAL A 283 -13.11 -7.26 6.64
N THR A 284 -12.74 -8.38 6.04
CA THR A 284 -13.32 -8.85 4.77
C THR A 284 -14.83 -9.11 4.87
N ARG A 285 -15.31 -9.67 5.98
CA ARG A 285 -16.75 -9.97 6.21
C ARG A 285 -17.64 -8.74 6.21
N ARG A 286 -17.11 -7.57 6.56
CA ARG A 286 -17.89 -6.31 6.55
C ARG A 286 -18.30 -5.89 5.15
N ALA A 287 -17.66 -6.44 4.11
CA ALA A 287 -17.95 -6.08 2.73
C ALA A 287 -19.40 -6.35 2.33
N SER A 288 -20.00 -7.44 2.81
CA SER A 288 -21.42 -7.71 2.54
C SER A 288 -22.32 -6.62 3.13
N ASP A 289 -22.06 -6.25 4.39
CA ASP A 289 -22.80 -5.22 5.11
C ASP A 289 -22.60 -3.83 4.49
N ASN A 290 -21.37 -3.50 4.09
CA ASN A 290 -21.05 -2.25 3.43
C ASN A 290 -21.73 -2.15 2.06
N PHE A 291 -21.77 -3.25 1.30
CA PHE A 291 -22.46 -3.32 0.02
C PHE A 291 -23.96 -3.08 0.18
N VAL A 292 -24.64 -3.86 1.04
CA VAL A 292 -26.10 -3.73 1.27
C VAL A 292 -26.47 -2.36 1.81
N LYS A 293 -25.69 -1.82 2.76
CA LYS A 293 -25.96 -0.52 3.38
C LYS A 293 -25.41 0.64 2.55
N ARG A 294 -24.86 0.38 1.36
CA ARG A 294 -24.27 1.35 0.44
C ARG A 294 -23.22 2.26 1.11
N LYS A 295 -22.43 1.69 2.03
CA LYS A 295 -21.35 2.38 2.75
C LYS A 295 -20.04 2.29 1.95
N TYR A 296 -20.02 2.89 0.77
CA TYR A 296 -18.89 2.76 -0.17
C TYR A 296 -17.59 3.35 0.35
N SER A 297 -17.68 4.46 1.07
CA SER A 297 -16.53 4.99 1.79
C SER A 297 -16.00 3.91 2.74
N SER A 298 -16.83 3.36 3.64
CA SER A 298 -16.47 2.23 4.52
C SER A 298 -15.85 1.01 3.83
N GLN A 299 -16.20 0.76 2.58
CA GLN A 299 -15.54 -0.29 1.80
C GLN A 299 -14.08 0.07 1.44
N GLN A 300 -13.80 1.33 1.12
CA GLN A 300 -12.49 1.79 0.66
C GLN A 300 -11.40 1.76 1.75
N ILE A 301 -11.62 2.23 3.00
CA ILE A 301 -10.60 1.98 4.05
C ILE A 301 -10.56 0.52 4.52
N ASP A 302 -11.62 -0.29 4.42
CA ASP A 302 -11.52 -1.71 4.76
C ASP A 302 -10.55 -2.37 3.77
N ALA A 303 -10.50 -1.90 2.51
CA ALA A 303 -9.48 -2.29 1.54
C ALA A 303 -8.07 -1.83 1.95
N GLN A 304 -7.90 -0.59 2.41
CA GLN A 304 -6.60 -0.07 2.88
C GLN A 304 -6.10 -0.77 4.15
N ILE A 305 -6.97 -0.97 5.15
CA ILE A 305 -6.65 -1.72 6.38
C ILE A 305 -6.14 -3.11 6.00
N ARG A 306 -6.83 -3.83 5.11
CA ARG A 306 -6.41 -5.17 4.67
C ARG A 306 -4.99 -5.20 4.08
N LEU A 307 -4.56 -4.12 3.43
CA LEU A 307 -3.20 -4.01 2.88
C LEU A 307 -2.13 -3.86 3.96
N LEU A 308 -2.44 -3.19 5.06
CA LEU A 308 -1.50 -2.91 6.14
C LEU A 308 -1.35 -4.08 7.14
N LEU A 309 -2.42 -4.86 7.36
CA LEU A 309 -2.47 -5.91 8.38
C LEU A 309 -1.32 -6.92 8.31
N HIS A 310 -0.92 -7.34 7.11
CA HIS A 310 0.18 -8.30 6.97
C HIS A 310 1.51 -7.69 7.41
N ARG A 311 1.81 -6.45 6.98
CA ARG A 311 3.06 -5.76 7.35
C ARG A 311 3.13 -5.54 8.86
N GLN A 312 2.03 -5.14 9.47
CA GLN A 312 1.92 -4.93 10.92
C GLN A 312 2.17 -6.24 11.70
N SER A 313 1.49 -7.32 11.30
CA SER A 313 1.67 -8.64 11.92
C SER A 313 3.12 -9.14 11.83
N VAL A 314 3.77 -8.96 10.67
CA VAL A 314 5.19 -9.32 10.51
C VAL A 314 6.08 -8.46 11.40
N ASN A 315 5.84 -7.14 11.50
CA ASN A 315 6.65 -6.26 12.37
C ASN A 315 6.61 -6.73 13.84
N VAL A 316 5.41 -6.91 14.38
CA VAL A 316 5.20 -7.35 15.76
C VAL A 316 5.84 -8.73 16.00
N CYS A 317 5.71 -9.65 15.05
CA CYS A 317 6.35 -10.96 15.15
C CYS A 317 7.88 -10.87 15.13
N VAL A 318 8.45 -10.01 14.27
CA VAL A 318 9.90 -9.83 14.18
C VAL A 318 10.49 -9.29 15.48
N GLU A 319 9.84 -8.33 16.13
CA GLU A 319 10.28 -7.80 17.43
C GLU A 319 10.40 -8.92 18.46
N THR A 320 9.37 -9.76 18.57
CA THR A 320 9.32 -10.80 19.61
C THR A 320 10.21 -11.99 19.31
N ILE A 321 10.51 -12.25 18.03
CA ILE A 321 11.53 -13.22 17.60
C ILE A 321 12.94 -12.69 17.85
N LYS A 322 13.21 -11.40 17.57
CA LYS A 322 14.53 -10.80 17.82
C LYS A 322 14.91 -10.86 19.29
N ASP A 323 13.95 -10.65 20.19
CA ASP A 323 14.19 -10.78 21.63
C ASP A 323 14.53 -12.21 22.03
N LEU A 324 13.83 -13.22 21.49
CA LEU A 324 14.14 -14.64 21.74
C LEU A 324 15.53 -15.05 21.26
N LEU A 325 15.99 -14.47 20.16
CA LEU A 325 17.28 -14.80 19.54
C LEU A 325 18.44 -13.93 20.05
N SER A 326 18.17 -12.96 20.93
CA SER A 326 19.12 -11.91 21.32
C SER A 326 20.39 -12.46 21.98
N ASP A 327 20.24 -13.45 22.87
CA ASP A 327 21.34 -14.06 23.63
C ASP A 327 22.12 -15.16 22.87
N LEU A 328 21.72 -15.46 21.63
CA LEU A 328 22.38 -16.46 20.78
C LEU A 328 23.43 -15.80 19.87
N ASP A 329 24.51 -16.53 19.55
CA ASP A 329 25.42 -16.13 18.47
C ASP A 329 24.81 -16.40 17.08
N ASP A 330 25.40 -15.83 16.03
CA ASP A 330 24.84 -15.91 14.67
C ASP A 330 24.74 -17.34 14.11
N THR A 331 25.63 -18.25 14.53
CA THR A 331 25.58 -19.65 14.08
C THR A 331 24.42 -20.38 14.75
N MET A 332 24.28 -20.22 16.07
CA MET A 332 23.19 -20.77 16.85
C MET A 332 21.84 -20.20 16.41
N ARG A 333 21.74 -18.89 16.14
CA ARG A 333 20.53 -18.25 15.61
C ARG A 333 20.07 -18.92 14.32
N ARG A 334 21.01 -19.17 13.39
CA ARG A 334 20.73 -19.85 12.13
C ARG A 334 20.21 -21.27 12.37
N GLU A 335 20.90 -22.06 13.18
CA GLU A 335 20.50 -23.45 13.49
C GLU A 335 19.11 -23.52 14.15
N VAL A 336 18.86 -22.68 15.14
CA VAL A 336 17.55 -22.56 15.81
C VAL A 336 16.47 -22.17 14.82
N TRP A 337 16.73 -21.23 13.91
CA TRP A 337 15.75 -20.82 12.91
C TRP A 337 15.44 -21.92 11.89
N VAL A 338 16.45 -22.67 11.46
CA VAL A 338 16.24 -23.85 10.60
C VAL A 338 15.34 -24.87 11.29
N GLN A 339 15.56 -25.15 12.58
CA GLN A 339 14.69 -26.03 13.36
C GLN A 339 13.27 -25.46 13.50
N ALA A 340 13.14 -24.17 13.80
CA ALA A 340 11.85 -23.49 13.89
C ALA A 340 11.07 -23.58 12.57
N ARG A 341 11.74 -23.42 11.42
CA ARG A 341 11.13 -23.61 10.09
C ARG A 341 10.57 -25.01 9.92
N HIS A 342 11.30 -26.06 10.32
CA HIS A 342 10.82 -27.44 10.22
C HIS A 342 9.60 -27.69 11.11
N LEU A 343 9.62 -27.18 12.35
CA LEU A 343 8.49 -27.29 13.28
C LEU A 343 7.26 -26.54 12.76
N PHE A 344 7.46 -25.32 12.26
CA PHE A 344 6.41 -24.53 11.62
C PHE A 344 5.82 -25.25 10.40
N ALA A 345 6.67 -25.82 9.53
CA ALA A 345 6.21 -26.59 8.38
C ALA A 345 5.30 -27.76 8.77
N GLN A 346 5.62 -28.44 9.88
CA GLN A 346 4.82 -29.54 10.41
C GLN A 346 3.49 -29.07 10.99
N SER A 347 3.46 -27.92 11.67
CA SER A 347 2.22 -27.38 12.26
C SER A 347 1.24 -26.89 11.19
N ILE A 348 1.74 -26.29 10.11
CA ILE A 348 0.89 -25.76 9.03
C ILE A 348 0.48 -26.79 7.97
N ALA A 349 1.02 -28.02 7.99
CA ALA A 349 0.83 -29.01 6.93
C ALA A 349 -0.64 -29.37 6.64
N TRP A 350 -1.51 -29.25 7.65
CA TRP A 350 -2.94 -29.57 7.57
C TRP A 350 -3.81 -28.39 7.14
N ARG A 351 -3.22 -27.19 7.03
CA ARG A 351 -3.95 -25.95 6.77
C ARG A 351 -4.29 -25.82 5.30
N SER A 352 -5.51 -25.37 5.04
CA SER A 352 -5.98 -25.01 3.69
C SER A 352 -5.38 -23.72 3.14
N ASP A 353 -4.70 -22.93 3.98
CA ASP A 353 -4.03 -21.69 3.65
C ASP A 353 -2.52 -21.72 3.97
N SER A 354 -1.92 -22.90 3.94
CA SER A 354 -0.49 -23.13 4.23
C SER A 354 0.43 -22.29 3.34
N GLU A 355 0.06 -22.02 2.09
CA GLU A 355 0.85 -21.19 1.18
C GLU A 355 0.95 -19.72 1.65
N LEU A 356 -0.08 -19.23 2.34
CA LEU A 356 -0.08 -17.90 2.96
C LEU A 356 0.78 -17.90 4.24
N ALA A 357 0.72 -18.99 5.01
CA ALA A 357 1.52 -19.16 6.22
C ALA A 357 3.02 -19.20 5.91
N GLU A 358 3.43 -19.94 4.87
CA GLU A 358 4.81 -19.93 4.36
C GLU A 358 5.28 -18.53 3.98
N THR A 359 4.40 -17.74 3.35
CA THR A 359 4.73 -16.35 2.96
C THR A 359 4.94 -15.47 4.18
N HIS A 360 4.11 -15.64 5.21
CA HIS A 360 4.26 -14.92 6.47
C HIS A 360 5.60 -15.27 7.13
N PHE A 361 5.94 -16.56 7.22
CA PHE A 361 7.22 -17.04 7.75
C PHE A 361 8.42 -16.48 6.98
N ASN A 362 8.40 -16.50 5.64
CA ASN A 362 9.47 -15.93 4.83
C ASN A 362 9.61 -14.41 5.06
N SER A 363 8.48 -13.70 5.24
CA SER A 363 8.48 -12.26 5.50
C SER A 363 9.10 -11.93 6.86
N VAL A 364 8.84 -12.75 7.89
CA VAL A 364 9.51 -12.65 9.21
C VAL A 364 11.00 -12.96 9.05
N THR A 365 11.32 -14.09 8.40
CA THR A 365 12.71 -14.54 8.18
C THR A 365 13.57 -13.45 7.56
N ARG A 366 13.11 -12.81 6.49
CA ARG A 366 13.87 -11.75 5.78
C ARG A 366 14.16 -10.50 6.61
N ARG A 367 13.39 -10.25 7.66
CA ARG A 367 13.59 -9.12 8.58
C ARG A 367 14.41 -9.47 9.81
N VAL A 368 14.39 -10.74 10.21
CA VAL A 368 15.25 -11.27 11.28
C VAL A 368 16.66 -11.53 10.75
N PHE A 369 16.78 -12.05 9.53
CA PHE A 369 18.02 -12.35 8.83
C PHE A 369 18.09 -11.51 7.55
N PRO A 370 18.62 -10.27 7.61
CA PRO A 370 18.88 -9.48 6.42
C PRO A 370 19.82 -10.26 5.49
N MET A 371 19.32 -10.62 4.31
CA MET A 371 20.07 -11.41 3.33
C MET A 371 19.79 -10.94 1.92
N VAL A 372 20.78 -11.07 1.06
CA VAL A 372 20.65 -10.80 -0.37
C VAL A 372 20.28 -12.10 -1.08
N GLY A 373 19.23 -12.08 -1.89
CA GLY A 373 18.80 -13.26 -2.63
C GLY A 373 17.95 -14.22 -1.79
N PHE A 374 18.36 -15.48 -1.68
CA PHE A 374 17.55 -16.54 -1.09
C PHE A 374 18.41 -17.57 -0.33
N ASP A 375 17.89 -18.05 0.80
CA ASP A 375 18.52 -19.10 1.61
C ASP A 375 17.60 -20.31 1.83
N ASP A 376 17.99 -21.47 1.26
CA ASP A 376 17.22 -22.73 1.24
C ASP A 376 17.02 -23.36 2.62
N ASP A 377 17.89 -23.03 3.57
CA ASP A 377 17.80 -23.54 4.92
C ASP A 377 16.82 -22.72 5.77
N LEU A 378 16.82 -21.39 5.57
CA LEU A 378 16.06 -20.44 6.38
C LEU A 378 14.66 -20.17 5.85
N GLU A 379 14.44 -20.26 4.53
CA GLU A 379 13.16 -19.89 3.90
C GLU A 379 12.43 -21.07 3.26
N PHE A 380 11.12 -20.94 3.08
CA PHE A 380 10.33 -21.86 2.28
C PHE A 380 10.53 -21.59 0.78
N ARG A 381 11.45 -22.35 0.17
CA ARG A 381 11.65 -22.38 -1.28
C ARG A 381 10.80 -23.46 -1.92
N TRP A 382 9.95 -23.07 -2.86
CA TRP A 382 9.31 -24.02 -3.75
C TRP A 382 9.35 -23.50 -5.19
N PHE A 383 10.16 -24.15 -6.03
CA PHE A 383 10.21 -23.90 -7.48
C PHE A 383 9.56 -25.00 -8.33
N GLY A 384 9.04 -26.06 -7.69
CA GLY A 384 8.19 -27.04 -8.37
C GLY A 384 6.95 -26.37 -8.97
N GLY A 385 6.17 -27.06 -9.81
CA GLY A 385 4.94 -26.51 -10.38
C GLY A 385 4.06 -25.85 -9.30
N VAL A 386 3.36 -24.77 -9.63
CA VAL A 386 2.33 -24.24 -8.73
C VAL A 386 1.19 -25.26 -8.73
N ALA A 387 1.26 -26.19 -7.79
CA ALA A 387 0.20 -27.17 -7.57
C ALA A 387 -0.95 -26.43 -6.89
N LEU A 388 -1.81 -25.85 -7.71
CA LEU A 388 -3.10 -25.39 -7.23
C LEU A 388 -3.93 -26.61 -6.80
N PRO A 389 -4.71 -26.50 -5.72
CA PRO A 389 -5.54 -27.62 -5.27
C PRO A 389 -6.52 -28.02 -6.37
N ILE A 390 -6.83 -29.31 -6.42
CA ILE A 390 -7.88 -29.82 -7.30
C ILE A 390 -9.22 -29.35 -6.72
N VAL A 391 -9.99 -28.65 -7.55
CA VAL A 391 -11.32 -28.16 -7.15
C VAL A 391 -12.38 -29.12 -7.68
N ASP A 392 -12.83 -30.02 -6.81
CA ASP A 392 -13.87 -30.98 -7.14
C ASP A 392 -15.27 -30.33 -7.09
N PRO A 393 -16.13 -30.56 -8.11
CA PRO A 393 -17.50 -30.06 -8.10
C PRO A 393 -18.28 -30.50 -6.86
N GLY A 394 -18.92 -29.55 -6.18
CA GLY A 394 -19.74 -29.80 -5.00
C GLY A 394 -18.98 -30.05 -3.70
N GLN A 395 -17.65 -29.88 -3.68
CA GLN A 395 -16.83 -29.92 -2.47
C GLN A 395 -16.22 -28.55 -2.13
N GLY A 396 -15.71 -28.41 -0.90
CA GLY A 396 -15.03 -27.20 -0.44
C GLY A 396 -15.85 -25.93 -0.65
N GLU A 397 -15.28 -24.97 -1.39
CA GLU A 397 -15.86 -23.66 -1.68
C GLU A 397 -16.81 -23.63 -2.91
N VAL A 398 -17.20 -24.78 -3.49
CA VAL A 398 -18.02 -24.83 -4.71
C VAL A 398 -19.42 -25.41 -4.48
N LEU A 399 -20.44 -24.74 -5.01
CA LEU A 399 -21.82 -25.22 -5.14
C LEU A 399 -22.05 -25.69 -6.58
N THR A 400 -22.63 -26.88 -6.77
CA THR A 400 -22.95 -27.40 -8.11
C THR A 400 -24.46 -27.54 -8.27
N PHE A 401 -24.97 -26.96 -9.34
CA PHE A 401 -26.37 -27.00 -9.74
C PHE A 401 -26.49 -27.75 -11.06
N ARG A 402 -27.47 -28.66 -11.15
CA ARG A 402 -27.74 -29.44 -12.36
C ARG A 402 -29.09 -29.05 -12.92
N LEU A 403 -29.15 -28.81 -14.23
CA LEU A 403 -30.40 -28.50 -14.89
C LEU A 403 -31.37 -29.69 -14.77
N ARG A 404 -32.57 -29.44 -14.25
CA ARG A 404 -33.67 -30.42 -14.21
C ARG A 404 -34.92 -29.93 -14.94
N THR A 405 -35.00 -28.63 -15.21
CA THR A 405 -36.16 -27.94 -15.80
C THR A 405 -35.69 -26.93 -16.84
N THR A 406 -35.83 -25.62 -16.61
CA THR A 406 -35.44 -24.54 -17.53
C THR A 406 -34.22 -23.79 -17.03
N THR A 407 -33.48 -23.11 -17.92
CA THR A 407 -32.33 -22.27 -17.56
C THR A 407 -32.73 -21.22 -16.51
N SER A 408 -33.90 -20.59 -16.65
CA SER A 408 -34.42 -19.61 -15.68
C SER A 408 -34.63 -20.19 -14.28
N GLU A 409 -35.21 -21.39 -14.15
CA GLU A 409 -35.37 -22.05 -12.84
C GLU A 409 -34.02 -22.47 -12.23
N LEU A 410 -33.05 -22.85 -13.06
CA LEU A 410 -31.68 -23.14 -12.62
C LEU A 410 -31.03 -21.88 -12.05
N VAL A 411 -31.09 -20.76 -12.80
CA VAL A 411 -30.53 -19.47 -12.36
C VAL A 411 -31.24 -18.97 -11.11
N ARG A 412 -32.58 -19.06 -11.03
CA ARG A 412 -33.34 -18.70 -9.82
C ARG A 412 -32.82 -19.45 -8.60
N LYS A 413 -32.54 -20.76 -8.71
CA LYS A 413 -31.96 -21.57 -7.63
C LYS A 413 -30.53 -21.16 -7.28
N VAL A 414 -29.72 -20.80 -8.29
CA VAL A 414 -28.38 -20.26 -8.07
C VAL A 414 -28.47 -18.97 -7.25
N LEU A 415 -29.23 -17.98 -7.70
CA LEU A 415 -29.37 -16.69 -7.02
C LEU A 415 -29.95 -16.85 -5.61
N ALA A 416 -30.98 -17.68 -5.44
CA ALA A 416 -31.61 -17.95 -4.14
C ALA A 416 -30.68 -18.67 -3.14
N SER A 417 -29.58 -19.27 -3.59
CA SER A 417 -28.61 -19.92 -2.69
C SER A 417 -27.68 -18.94 -1.96
N TYR A 418 -27.62 -17.68 -2.43
CA TYR A 418 -26.79 -16.65 -1.81
C TYR A 418 -27.60 -15.81 -0.83
N ASN A 419 -27.12 -15.75 0.41
CA ASN A 419 -27.63 -14.84 1.43
C ASN A 419 -26.74 -13.59 1.48
N LEU A 420 -27.18 -12.52 0.82
CA LEU A 420 -26.45 -11.25 0.74
C LEU A 420 -26.74 -10.32 1.93
N GLY A 421 -27.68 -10.68 2.81
CA GLY A 421 -28.18 -9.81 3.88
C GLY A 421 -29.18 -8.75 3.42
N ALA A 422 -29.72 -8.90 2.19
CA ALA A 422 -30.74 -8.05 1.60
C ALA A 422 -31.72 -8.88 0.77
N GLU A 423 -32.94 -8.37 0.58
CA GLU A 423 -33.92 -8.97 -0.33
C GLU A 423 -33.58 -8.65 -1.79
N TRP A 424 -33.95 -9.56 -2.69
CA TRP A 424 -33.89 -9.33 -4.12
C TRP A 424 -35.07 -8.45 -4.53
N VAL A 425 -34.81 -7.43 -5.36
CA VAL A 425 -35.88 -6.54 -5.86
C VAL A 425 -36.89 -7.32 -6.69
N ASP A 426 -36.41 -8.07 -7.68
CA ASP A 426 -37.21 -9.03 -8.44
C ASP A 426 -36.33 -10.20 -8.91
N LEU A 427 -36.26 -11.22 -8.06
CA LEU A 427 -35.49 -12.43 -8.31
C LEU A 427 -35.92 -13.16 -9.59
N ASP A 428 -37.22 -13.13 -9.92
CA ASP A 428 -37.78 -13.85 -11.06
C ASP A 428 -37.46 -13.15 -12.37
N ARG A 429 -37.48 -11.81 -12.37
CA ARG A 429 -37.04 -11.01 -13.50
C ARG A 429 -35.55 -11.19 -13.75
N ASP A 430 -34.71 -11.06 -12.73
CA ASP A 430 -33.26 -11.21 -12.87
C ASP A 430 -32.87 -12.62 -13.35
N ALA A 431 -33.54 -13.65 -12.84
CA ALA A 431 -33.31 -15.02 -13.30
C ALA A 431 -33.70 -15.24 -14.77
N LYS A 432 -34.71 -14.53 -15.29
CA LYS A 432 -35.10 -14.60 -16.71
C LYS A 432 -34.11 -13.88 -17.62
N GLU A 433 -33.66 -12.69 -17.25
CA GLU A 433 -32.69 -11.90 -18.02
C GLU A 433 -31.36 -12.64 -18.14
N ILE A 434 -30.84 -13.16 -17.03
CA ILE A 434 -29.62 -13.95 -17.01
C ILE A 434 -29.79 -15.24 -17.84
N ALA A 435 -30.93 -15.93 -17.72
CA ALA A 435 -31.18 -17.13 -18.50
C ALA A 435 -31.23 -16.85 -20.00
N SER A 436 -31.86 -15.75 -20.43
CA SER A 436 -31.87 -15.30 -21.82
C SER A 436 -30.45 -15.05 -22.33
N ALA A 437 -29.61 -14.36 -21.54
CA ALA A 437 -28.22 -14.12 -21.89
C ALA A 437 -27.40 -15.42 -22.00
N ILE A 438 -27.63 -16.38 -21.10
CA ILE A 438 -27.00 -17.71 -21.15
C ILE A 438 -27.43 -18.45 -22.42
N ASP A 439 -28.74 -18.57 -22.67
CA ASP A 439 -29.27 -19.33 -23.79
C ASP A 439 -28.79 -18.74 -25.13
N GLN A 440 -28.74 -17.41 -25.25
CA GLN A 440 -28.16 -16.72 -26.40
C GLN A 440 -26.66 -17.06 -26.58
N HIS A 441 -25.86 -16.90 -25.53
CA HIS A 441 -24.43 -17.18 -25.59
C HIS A 441 -24.11 -18.64 -25.94
N LEU A 442 -24.84 -19.59 -25.36
CA LEU A 442 -24.68 -21.01 -25.64
C LEU A 442 -25.12 -21.36 -27.07
N SER A 443 -26.19 -20.74 -27.56
CA SER A 443 -26.63 -20.92 -28.94
C SER A 443 -25.56 -20.43 -29.92
N GLU A 444 -24.96 -19.26 -29.67
CA GLU A 444 -23.93 -18.66 -30.54
C GLU A 444 -22.59 -19.40 -30.48
N THR A 445 -22.18 -19.89 -29.30
CA THR A 445 -20.84 -20.46 -29.11
C THR A 445 -20.80 -21.98 -29.14
N TRP A 446 -21.86 -22.66 -28.66
CA TRP A 446 -21.86 -24.10 -28.45
C TRP A 446 -22.81 -24.87 -29.38
N GLU A 447 -23.63 -24.18 -30.17
CA GLU A 447 -24.74 -24.78 -30.95
C GLU A 447 -25.68 -25.60 -30.05
N SER A 448 -25.80 -25.21 -28.78
CA SER A 448 -26.61 -25.86 -27.76
C SER A 448 -27.44 -24.83 -27.03
N THR A 449 -28.65 -25.19 -26.63
CA THR A 449 -29.59 -24.27 -25.97
C THR A 449 -29.77 -24.54 -24.48
N MET A 450 -29.04 -25.50 -23.89
CA MET A 450 -29.20 -25.82 -22.46
C MET A 450 -27.85 -26.01 -21.73
N PRO A 451 -27.60 -25.26 -20.63
CA PRO A 451 -26.50 -25.57 -19.73
C PRO A 451 -26.77 -26.89 -19.01
N VAL A 452 -25.77 -27.75 -18.89
CA VAL A 452 -25.95 -29.07 -18.24
C VAL A 452 -25.67 -28.98 -16.75
N GLU A 453 -24.59 -28.29 -16.35
CA GLU A 453 -24.25 -28.04 -14.95
C GLU A 453 -23.73 -26.61 -14.78
N VAL A 454 -24.00 -26.00 -13.62
CA VAL A 454 -23.44 -24.70 -13.21
C VAL A 454 -22.72 -24.92 -11.89
N ASP A 455 -21.43 -24.60 -11.86
CA ASP A 455 -20.65 -24.54 -10.62
C ASP A 455 -20.50 -23.07 -10.21
N MET A 456 -20.76 -22.76 -8.95
CA MET A 456 -20.63 -21.43 -8.39
C MET A 456 -19.73 -21.45 -7.15
N LEU A 457 -18.86 -20.47 -7.00
CA LEU A 457 -18.12 -20.26 -5.76
C LEU A 457 -19.07 -19.77 -4.66
N LYS A 458 -19.04 -20.43 -3.51
CA LYS A 458 -19.73 -20.00 -2.28
C LYS A 458 -19.38 -18.56 -1.87
N PRO A 459 -18.09 -18.15 -1.84
CA PRO A 459 -17.75 -16.78 -1.46
C PRO A 459 -18.18 -15.79 -2.54
N VAL A 460 -18.79 -14.69 -2.09
CA VAL A 460 -19.12 -13.54 -2.92
C VAL A 460 -17.93 -12.60 -2.97
N PHE A 461 -17.64 -12.06 -4.15
CA PHE A 461 -16.53 -11.14 -4.37
C PHE A 461 -17.06 -9.71 -4.30
N TYR A 462 -16.58 -8.90 -3.37
CA TYR A 462 -17.01 -7.50 -3.25
C TYR A 462 -15.88 -6.55 -3.66
N ARG A 463 -16.20 -5.54 -4.47
CA ARG A 463 -15.26 -4.47 -4.85
C ARG A 463 -16.02 -3.20 -5.16
N ASN A 464 -15.57 -2.08 -4.59
CA ASN A 464 -16.19 -0.77 -4.75
C ASN A 464 -17.70 -0.84 -4.45
N ARG A 465 -18.54 -0.53 -5.44
CA ARG A 465 -20.00 -0.56 -5.34
C ARG A 465 -20.66 -1.88 -5.75
N GLY A 466 -19.88 -2.86 -6.24
CA GLY A 466 -20.39 -4.10 -6.81
C GLY A 466 -20.11 -5.33 -5.96
N ALA A 467 -21.03 -6.29 -6.00
CA ALA A 467 -20.81 -7.68 -5.57
C ALA A 467 -20.83 -8.60 -6.80
N TYR A 468 -20.05 -9.66 -6.81
CA TYR A 468 -19.88 -10.51 -7.98
C TYR A 468 -20.02 -11.98 -7.55
N LEU A 469 -21.02 -12.66 -8.11
CA LEU A 469 -21.15 -14.11 -8.02
C LEU A 469 -20.29 -14.71 -9.12
N VAL A 470 -19.37 -15.61 -8.76
CA VAL A 470 -18.37 -16.14 -9.69
C VAL A 470 -18.56 -17.63 -9.87
N GLY A 471 -18.74 -18.07 -11.11
CA GLY A 471 -18.97 -19.47 -11.44
C GLY A 471 -18.59 -19.82 -12.87
N ARG A 472 -19.04 -20.98 -13.30
CA ARG A 472 -18.88 -21.51 -14.65
C ARG A 472 -20.05 -22.39 -15.05
N ILE A 473 -20.39 -22.34 -16.32
CA ILE A 473 -21.28 -23.28 -16.99
C ILE A 473 -20.44 -24.41 -17.53
N ARG A 474 -20.88 -25.65 -17.32
CA ARG A 474 -20.27 -26.86 -17.86
C ARG A 474 -21.24 -27.62 -18.75
N HIS A 475 -20.74 -28.08 -19.88
CA HIS A 475 -21.43 -29.00 -20.78
C HIS A 475 -20.42 -29.96 -21.41
N LEU A 476 -20.45 -31.23 -21.00
CA LEU A 476 -19.46 -32.25 -21.38
C LEU A 476 -18.03 -31.77 -21.05
N THR A 477 -17.20 -31.52 -22.06
CA THR A 477 -15.82 -31.03 -21.92
C THR A 477 -15.70 -29.50 -22.06
N ARG A 478 -16.81 -28.80 -22.34
CA ARG A 478 -16.82 -27.35 -22.51
C ARG A 478 -17.10 -26.64 -21.19
N VAL A 479 -16.39 -25.55 -20.96
CA VAL A 479 -16.53 -24.67 -19.81
C VAL A 479 -16.66 -23.25 -20.32
N SER A 480 -17.66 -22.52 -19.84
CA SER A 480 -17.78 -21.07 -20.05
C SER A 480 -17.84 -20.37 -18.70
N PRO A 481 -17.17 -19.23 -18.51
CA PRO A 481 -17.34 -18.42 -17.30
C PRO A 481 -18.81 -18.03 -17.10
N PHE A 482 -19.22 -17.88 -15.85
CA PHE A 482 -20.53 -17.38 -15.48
C PHE A 482 -20.40 -16.47 -14.28
N ILE A 483 -20.29 -15.17 -14.54
CA ILE A 483 -20.18 -14.16 -13.49
C ILE A 483 -21.42 -13.27 -13.52
N VAL A 484 -22.02 -13.06 -12.35
CA VAL A 484 -23.19 -12.19 -12.18
C VAL A 484 -22.79 -11.02 -11.28
N PRO A 485 -22.51 -9.84 -11.86
CA PRO A 485 -22.40 -8.60 -11.10
C PRO A 485 -23.75 -8.20 -10.51
N LEU A 486 -23.73 -7.77 -9.26
CA LEU A 486 -24.88 -7.35 -8.48
C LEU A 486 -24.71 -5.90 -8.04
N ARG A 487 -25.82 -5.17 -7.97
CA ARG A 487 -25.90 -3.81 -7.46
C ARG A 487 -26.86 -3.73 -6.28
N SER A 488 -26.50 -2.89 -5.32
CA SER A 488 -27.37 -2.57 -4.19
C SER A 488 -28.14 -1.29 -4.48
N LEU A 489 -29.46 -1.40 -4.52
CA LEU A 489 -30.41 -0.29 -4.60
C LEU A 489 -31.00 0.00 -3.22
N GLU A 490 -31.85 1.02 -3.12
CA GLU A 490 -32.60 1.29 -1.88
C GLU A 490 -33.63 0.21 -1.58
N SER A 491 -34.24 -0.34 -2.64
CA SER A 491 -35.29 -1.36 -2.60
C SER A 491 -34.75 -2.78 -2.40
N GLY A 492 -33.45 -3.01 -2.52
CA GLY A 492 -32.85 -4.34 -2.41
C GLY A 492 -31.67 -4.55 -3.36
N VAL A 493 -31.38 -5.81 -3.66
CA VAL A 493 -30.29 -6.20 -4.60
C VAL A 493 -30.87 -6.63 -5.94
N VAL A 494 -30.15 -6.27 -7.01
CA VAL A 494 -30.50 -6.62 -8.40
C VAL A 494 -29.26 -7.14 -9.13
N ALA A 495 -29.45 -8.07 -10.07
CA ALA A 495 -28.43 -8.45 -11.04
C ALA A 495 -28.27 -7.38 -12.12
N ASP A 496 -27.05 -6.87 -12.30
CA ASP A 496 -26.76 -5.80 -13.26
C ASP A 496 -26.37 -6.36 -14.63
N ALA A 497 -25.76 -7.54 -14.71
CA ALA A 497 -25.34 -8.17 -15.97
C ALA A 497 -25.13 -9.69 -15.83
N ALA A 498 -24.90 -10.38 -16.96
CA ALA A 498 -24.36 -11.73 -17.00
C ALA A 498 -23.11 -11.77 -17.89
N LEU A 499 -21.94 -12.06 -17.30
CA LEU A 499 -20.66 -12.07 -18.00
C LEU A 499 -20.25 -13.51 -18.28
N LEU A 500 -20.26 -13.87 -19.58
CA LEU A 500 -20.16 -15.25 -20.05
C LEU A 500 -18.88 -15.53 -20.87
N THR A 501 -17.91 -14.63 -20.87
CA THR A 501 -16.70 -14.77 -21.70
C THR A 501 -15.43 -14.71 -20.86
N GLU A 502 -14.37 -15.36 -21.35
CA GLU A 502 -13.02 -15.27 -20.75
C GLU A 502 -12.54 -13.81 -20.73
N ASN A 503 -12.79 -13.04 -21.78
CA ASN A 503 -12.36 -11.63 -21.86
C ASN A 503 -13.03 -10.77 -20.79
N ALA A 504 -14.35 -10.89 -20.62
CA ALA A 504 -15.07 -10.18 -19.56
C ALA A 504 -14.52 -10.59 -18.18
N THR A 505 -14.36 -11.89 -17.94
CA THR A 505 -13.80 -12.42 -16.69
C THR A 505 -12.38 -11.89 -16.44
N SER A 506 -11.52 -11.87 -17.46
CA SER A 506 -10.16 -11.36 -17.36
C SER A 506 -10.13 -9.86 -17.02
N ARG A 507 -11.11 -9.07 -17.47
CA ARG A 507 -11.26 -7.64 -17.11
C ARG A 507 -11.76 -7.46 -15.67
N ILE A 508 -12.66 -8.33 -15.19
CA ILE A 508 -13.10 -8.36 -13.78
C ILE A 508 -11.90 -8.55 -12.84
N PHE A 509 -11.07 -9.55 -13.14
CA PHE A 509 -9.86 -9.89 -12.37
C PHE A 509 -8.61 -9.17 -12.91
N GLY A 510 -8.77 -7.99 -13.52
CA GLY A 510 -7.68 -7.21 -14.10
C GLY A 510 -6.68 -6.71 -13.06
N PHE A 511 -5.39 -6.69 -13.41
CA PHE A 511 -4.31 -6.14 -12.58
C PHE A 511 -4.36 -4.61 -12.44
N THR A 512 -5.26 -3.95 -13.16
CA THR A 512 -5.45 -2.49 -13.08
C THR A 512 -6.54 -2.06 -12.13
N ARG A 513 -7.06 -2.98 -11.30
CA ARG A 513 -8.20 -2.72 -10.42
C ARG A 513 -7.81 -2.93 -8.96
N SER A 514 -8.61 -2.33 -8.09
CA SER A 514 -8.62 -2.61 -6.65
C SER A 514 -8.94 -4.09 -6.38
N TYR A 515 -8.48 -4.57 -5.22
CA TYR A 515 -8.59 -5.98 -4.84
C TYR A 515 -9.99 -6.33 -4.31
N PHE A 516 -10.43 -7.55 -4.56
CA PHE A 516 -11.68 -8.06 -4.03
C PHE A 516 -11.61 -8.33 -2.53
N HIS A 517 -12.75 -8.17 -1.88
CA HIS A 517 -13.03 -8.70 -0.55
C HIS A 517 -13.75 -10.04 -0.75
N VAL A 518 -13.07 -11.12 -0.36
CA VAL A 518 -13.53 -12.51 -0.53
C VAL A 518 -13.34 -13.24 0.79
N ASP A 519 -14.42 -13.53 1.52
CA ASP A 519 -14.33 -14.29 2.77
C ASP A 519 -14.29 -15.79 2.45
N THR A 520 -13.10 -16.39 2.54
CA THR A 520 -12.86 -17.81 2.26
C THR A 520 -11.85 -18.42 3.23
N ASN A 521 -12.01 -19.71 3.50
CA ASN A 521 -11.03 -20.51 4.26
C ASN A 521 -9.97 -21.16 3.34
N GLU A 522 -10.24 -21.24 2.03
CA GLU A 522 -9.44 -21.99 1.06
C GLU A 522 -9.04 -21.07 -0.12
N PRO A 523 -8.19 -20.05 0.10
CA PRO A 523 -7.82 -19.09 -0.94
C PRO A 523 -7.21 -19.76 -2.17
N GLY A 524 -6.38 -20.80 -1.98
CA GLY A 524 -5.84 -21.59 -3.09
C GLY A 524 -6.91 -22.26 -3.95
N ALA A 525 -8.02 -22.76 -3.37
CA ALA A 525 -9.12 -23.36 -4.11
C ALA A 525 -9.91 -22.32 -4.91
N VAL A 526 -10.12 -21.13 -4.34
CA VAL A 526 -10.72 -20.00 -5.06
C VAL A 526 -9.85 -19.59 -6.25
N VAL A 527 -8.53 -19.44 -6.04
CA VAL A 527 -7.57 -19.12 -7.10
C VAL A 527 -7.55 -20.20 -8.19
N ALA A 528 -7.56 -21.47 -7.82
CA ALA A 528 -7.64 -22.60 -8.74
C ALA A 528 -8.90 -22.56 -9.61
N PHE A 529 -10.05 -22.25 -9.00
CA PHE A 529 -11.30 -22.11 -9.71
C PHE A 529 -11.25 -20.95 -10.71
N VAL A 530 -10.82 -19.76 -10.30
CA VAL A 530 -10.71 -18.58 -11.19
C VAL A 530 -9.67 -18.80 -12.28
N LYS A 531 -8.58 -19.50 -11.99
CA LYS A 531 -7.56 -19.91 -12.97
C LYS A 531 -8.14 -20.83 -14.05
N SER A 532 -9.11 -21.66 -13.72
CA SER A 532 -9.84 -22.48 -14.71
C SER A 532 -10.71 -21.64 -15.66
N LEU A 533 -11.12 -20.44 -15.24
CA LEU A 533 -11.88 -19.48 -16.07
C LEU A 533 -10.97 -18.57 -16.89
N THR A 534 -9.73 -18.38 -16.44
CA THR A 534 -8.73 -17.48 -17.06
C THR A 534 -7.36 -18.15 -17.14
N PRO A 535 -7.19 -19.17 -18.01
CA PRO A 535 -5.99 -20.00 -18.03
C PRO A 535 -4.69 -19.21 -18.29
N LEU A 536 -4.79 -18.06 -18.94
CA LEU A 536 -3.65 -17.22 -19.30
C LEU A 536 -3.23 -16.25 -18.19
N LYS A 537 -4.04 -16.04 -17.15
CA LYS A 537 -3.70 -15.15 -16.03
C LYS A 537 -2.68 -15.80 -15.09
N PRO A 538 -1.58 -15.13 -14.73
CA PRO A 538 -0.64 -15.64 -13.73
C PRO A 538 -1.31 -15.89 -12.38
N VAL A 539 -0.87 -16.93 -11.67
CA VAL A 539 -1.38 -17.26 -10.33
C VAL A 539 -1.15 -16.11 -9.34
N ALA A 540 0.01 -15.45 -9.43
CA ALA A 540 0.35 -14.29 -8.63
C ALA A 540 -0.72 -13.17 -8.73
N GLU A 541 -1.18 -12.87 -9.95
CA GLU A 541 -2.22 -11.85 -10.18
C GLU A 541 -3.55 -12.24 -9.55
N LEU A 542 -3.90 -13.53 -9.53
CA LEU A 542 -5.15 -14.02 -8.95
C LEU A 542 -5.15 -13.92 -7.42
N TYR A 543 -4.05 -14.26 -6.75
CA TYR A 543 -3.90 -14.04 -5.31
C TYR A 543 -3.96 -12.57 -4.95
N THR A 544 -3.27 -11.73 -5.72
CA THR A 544 -3.35 -10.26 -5.57
C THR A 544 -4.80 -9.78 -5.76
N ALA A 545 -5.51 -10.27 -6.79
CA ALA A 545 -6.88 -9.87 -7.09
C ALA A 545 -7.87 -10.20 -5.95
N ILE A 546 -7.65 -11.26 -5.17
CA ILE A 546 -8.50 -11.59 -4.00
C ILE A 546 -8.03 -10.93 -2.69
N GLY A 547 -7.01 -10.07 -2.76
CA GLY A 547 -6.52 -9.27 -1.64
C GLY A 547 -5.33 -9.86 -0.88
N HIS A 548 -4.70 -10.94 -1.38
CA HIS A 548 -3.50 -11.53 -0.80
C HIS A 548 -2.24 -11.04 -1.52
N SER A 549 -2.02 -9.72 -1.54
CA SER A 549 -0.92 -9.06 -2.27
C SER A 549 0.48 -9.54 -1.85
N ALA A 550 0.71 -9.78 -0.56
CA ALA A 550 1.97 -10.33 -0.06
C ALA A 550 2.28 -11.71 -0.65
N HIS A 551 1.29 -12.60 -0.71
CA HIS A 551 1.45 -13.91 -1.35
C HIS A 551 1.53 -13.79 -2.88
N GLY A 552 0.81 -12.85 -3.48
CA GLY A 552 0.97 -12.50 -4.89
C GLY A 552 2.42 -12.15 -5.23
N LYS A 553 3.07 -11.33 -4.40
CA LYS A 553 4.50 -10.98 -4.50
C LYS A 553 5.41 -12.21 -4.40
N THR A 554 5.20 -13.08 -3.40
CA THR A 554 5.94 -14.35 -3.26
C THR A 554 5.76 -15.27 -4.47
N SER A 555 4.53 -15.37 -4.97
CA SER A 555 4.18 -16.19 -6.14
C SER A 555 4.82 -15.65 -7.43
N LEU A 556 4.85 -14.32 -7.61
CA LEU A 556 5.53 -13.67 -8.73
C LEU A 556 7.04 -13.91 -8.67
N PHE A 557 7.65 -13.74 -7.50
CA PHE A 557 9.07 -14.04 -7.27
C PHE A 557 9.39 -15.49 -7.66
N ARG A 558 8.62 -16.46 -7.15
CA ARG A 558 8.77 -17.89 -7.51
C ARG A 558 8.66 -18.10 -9.02
N ALA A 559 7.75 -17.40 -9.70
CA ALA A 559 7.57 -17.49 -11.14
C ALA A 559 8.77 -16.90 -11.93
N ILE A 560 9.35 -15.79 -11.49
CA ILE A 560 10.54 -15.18 -12.12
C ILE A 560 11.72 -16.17 -12.07
N TYR A 561 12.06 -16.71 -10.90
CA TYR A 561 13.19 -17.65 -10.79
C TYR A 561 12.94 -18.97 -11.52
N ARG A 562 11.69 -19.45 -11.54
CA ARG A 562 11.32 -20.61 -12.36
C ARG A 562 11.52 -20.32 -13.85
N HIS A 563 11.14 -19.13 -14.32
CA HIS A 563 11.37 -18.71 -15.70
C HIS A 563 12.86 -18.66 -16.01
N LEU A 564 13.66 -18.03 -15.15
CA LEU A 564 15.11 -17.96 -15.33
C LEU A 564 15.76 -19.35 -15.36
N SER A 565 15.30 -20.28 -14.52
CA SER A 565 15.86 -21.65 -14.48
C SER A 565 15.50 -22.50 -15.70
N ASN A 566 14.38 -22.19 -16.38
CA ASN A 566 13.86 -22.98 -17.49
C ASN A 566 13.93 -22.27 -18.86
N SER A 567 14.59 -21.11 -18.92
CA SER A 567 14.73 -20.34 -20.16
C SER A 567 16.12 -19.73 -20.28
N ALA A 568 16.53 -19.46 -21.52
CA ALA A 568 17.73 -18.70 -21.83
C ALA A 568 17.46 -17.19 -21.99
N ASP A 569 16.28 -16.70 -21.59
CA ASP A 569 15.92 -15.29 -21.71
C ASP A 569 16.93 -14.41 -20.99
N ARG A 570 17.36 -13.33 -21.64
CA ARG A 570 18.22 -12.31 -21.03
C ARG A 570 17.42 -11.04 -20.77
N PHE A 571 17.76 -10.34 -19.69
CA PHE A 571 17.21 -9.03 -19.42
C PHE A 571 17.66 -8.05 -20.51
N GLN A 572 16.69 -7.35 -21.08
CA GLN A 572 16.91 -6.34 -22.12
C GLN A 572 16.09 -5.08 -21.82
N PRO A 573 16.51 -3.91 -22.32
CA PRO A 573 15.69 -2.71 -22.24
C PRO A 573 14.27 -2.96 -22.76
N ALA A 574 13.28 -2.37 -22.09
CA ALA A 574 11.90 -2.43 -22.56
C ALA A 574 11.76 -1.66 -23.88
N ARG A 575 10.81 -2.08 -24.73
CA ARG A 575 10.48 -1.34 -25.95
C ARG A 575 9.82 0.00 -25.59
N GLY A 576 10.08 1.02 -26.40
CA GLY A 576 9.51 2.36 -26.23
C GLY A 576 10.58 3.42 -25.97
N VAL A 577 10.14 4.63 -25.67
CA VAL A 577 11.02 5.76 -25.35
C VAL A 577 11.68 5.55 -23.99
N ARG A 578 13.00 5.78 -23.88
CA ARG A 578 13.70 5.69 -22.59
C ARG A 578 13.14 6.74 -21.61
N GLY A 579 12.76 6.28 -20.43
CA GLY A 579 12.25 7.13 -19.35
C GLY A 579 13.31 8.10 -18.83
N MET A 580 12.88 9.30 -18.46
CA MET A 580 13.77 10.29 -17.83
C MET A 580 14.04 9.97 -16.36
N VAL A 581 13.08 9.32 -15.68
CA VAL A 581 13.11 9.03 -14.24
C VAL A 581 13.43 7.56 -13.95
N MET A 582 12.95 6.64 -14.79
CA MET A 582 13.07 5.19 -14.59
C MET A 582 13.97 4.54 -15.64
N ILE A 583 14.77 3.55 -15.22
CA ILE A 583 15.35 2.53 -16.11
C ILE A 583 14.34 1.39 -16.18
N VAL A 584 13.91 1.02 -17.38
CA VAL A 584 12.88 -0.01 -17.59
C VAL A 584 13.42 -1.12 -18.47
N PHE A 585 13.34 -2.35 -17.97
CA PHE A 585 13.83 -3.55 -18.66
C PHE A 585 12.89 -4.74 -18.45
N THR A 586 13.06 -5.80 -19.23
CA THR A 586 12.14 -6.95 -19.23
C THR A 586 12.85 -8.23 -19.66
N LEU A 587 12.23 -9.38 -19.40
CA LEU A 587 12.56 -10.64 -20.03
C LEU A 587 11.59 -10.82 -21.22
N PRO A 588 12.07 -11.08 -22.45
CA PRO A 588 11.25 -11.07 -23.66
C PRO A 588 9.96 -11.88 -23.56
N SER A 589 10.06 -13.12 -23.07
CA SER A 589 8.94 -14.06 -22.95
C SER A 589 8.27 -14.04 -21.58
N PHE A 590 8.65 -13.13 -20.69
CA PHE A 590 8.01 -12.95 -19.38
C PHE A 590 7.06 -11.75 -19.42
N GLY A 591 5.87 -11.91 -18.85
CA GLY A 591 4.79 -10.92 -18.93
C GLY A 591 4.94 -9.68 -18.03
N VAL A 592 6.15 -9.32 -17.62
CA VAL A 592 6.43 -8.29 -16.60
C VAL A 592 7.60 -7.41 -17.04
N VAL A 593 7.54 -6.13 -16.67
CA VAL A 593 8.64 -5.17 -16.77
C VAL A 593 9.19 -4.87 -15.38
N PHE A 594 10.47 -4.57 -15.33
CA PHE A 594 11.21 -4.19 -14.14
C PHE A 594 11.56 -2.71 -14.26
N LYS A 595 11.30 -1.95 -13.20
CA LYS A 595 11.58 -0.51 -13.15
C LYS A 595 12.49 -0.19 -11.97
N VAL A 596 13.56 0.54 -12.24
CA VAL A 596 14.51 1.05 -11.25
C VAL A 596 14.55 2.56 -11.36
N ILE A 597 14.42 3.26 -10.24
CA ILE A 597 14.49 4.73 -10.22
C ILE A 597 15.95 5.14 -10.43
N LYS A 598 16.18 6.11 -11.32
CA LYS A 598 17.51 6.69 -11.54
C LYS A 598 18.01 7.47 -10.32
N ASP A 599 19.31 7.59 -10.17
CA ASP A 599 19.96 8.32 -9.08
C ASP A 599 19.87 9.84 -9.29
N THR A 600 19.92 10.28 -10.55
CA THR A 600 19.81 11.69 -10.95
C THR A 600 18.83 11.83 -12.10
N PHE A 601 18.08 12.94 -12.10
CA PHE A 601 17.10 13.25 -13.15
C PHE A 601 17.56 14.46 -13.97
N PRO A 602 17.11 14.59 -15.22
CA PRO A 602 17.40 15.76 -16.05
C PRO A 602 16.89 17.06 -15.39
N PRO A 603 17.52 18.22 -15.62
CA PRO A 603 17.10 19.51 -15.03
C PRO A 603 15.65 19.92 -15.32
N SER A 604 15.05 19.38 -16.39
CA SER A 604 13.64 19.58 -16.71
C SER A 604 12.69 18.93 -15.70
N LYS A 605 13.12 17.87 -15.00
CA LYS A 605 12.33 17.17 -13.99
C LYS A 605 12.71 17.71 -12.60
N LYS A 606 11.78 18.45 -11.99
CA LYS A 606 11.95 19.06 -10.65
C LYS A 606 11.59 18.12 -9.50
N ILE A 607 11.19 16.88 -9.80
CA ILE A 607 10.82 15.87 -8.81
C ILE A 607 12.06 15.25 -8.17
N THR A 608 11.96 14.88 -6.90
CA THR A 608 13.00 14.13 -6.18
C THR A 608 12.73 12.64 -6.22
N ARG A 609 13.77 11.83 -6.00
CA ARG A 609 13.62 10.37 -5.91
C ARG A 609 12.61 9.94 -4.84
N THR A 610 12.56 10.63 -3.71
CA THR A 610 11.60 10.37 -2.63
C THR A 610 10.16 10.58 -3.08
N GLN A 611 9.89 11.70 -3.77
CA GLN A 611 8.56 11.97 -4.34
C GLN A 611 8.14 10.91 -5.36
N VAL A 612 9.08 10.33 -6.14
CA VAL A 612 8.76 9.21 -7.04
C VAL A 612 8.31 7.98 -6.24
N LEU A 613 8.96 7.67 -5.11
CA LEU A 613 8.55 6.56 -4.24
C LEU A 613 7.13 6.78 -3.68
N GLU A 614 6.84 7.99 -3.20
CA GLU A 614 5.53 8.38 -2.68
C GLU A 614 4.42 8.20 -3.75
N LYS A 615 4.70 8.57 -5.00
CA LYS A 615 3.74 8.39 -6.11
C LYS A 615 3.46 6.92 -6.40
N TYR A 616 4.47 6.04 -6.38
CA TYR A 616 4.25 4.60 -6.53
C TYR A 616 3.48 4.01 -5.34
N GLN A 617 3.73 4.48 -4.12
CA GLN A 617 2.97 4.08 -2.94
C GLN A 617 1.51 4.52 -3.04
N MET A 618 1.25 5.74 -3.53
CA MET A 618 -0.09 6.26 -3.80
C MET A 618 -0.85 5.35 -4.79
N VAL A 619 -0.23 4.94 -5.90
CA VAL A 619 -0.86 4.02 -6.87
C VAL A 619 -1.19 2.66 -6.25
N PHE A 620 -0.39 2.19 -5.28
CA PHE A 620 -0.64 0.94 -4.58
C PHE A 620 -1.84 1.04 -3.61
N THR A 621 -2.05 2.19 -2.97
CA THR A 621 -3.10 2.39 -1.96
C THR A 621 -4.40 2.99 -2.51
N HIS A 622 -4.36 3.63 -3.68
CA HIS A 622 -5.52 4.26 -4.31
C HIS A 622 -6.32 3.26 -5.18
N ASP A 623 -7.61 3.52 -5.37
CA ASP A 623 -8.37 2.80 -6.41
C ASP A 623 -7.82 3.16 -7.80
N ARG A 624 -7.47 2.13 -8.55
CA ARG A 624 -6.84 2.26 -9.88
C ARG A 624 -7.85 2.36 -11.01
N VAL A 625 -9.15 2.20 -10.71
CA VAL A 625 -10.32 2.28 -11.63
C VAL A 625 -10.26 1.44 -12.91
N GLY A 626 -9.27 0.56 -13.04
CA GLY A 626 -9.02 -0.20 -14.28
C GLY A 626 -8.03 0.49 -15.23
N ARG A 627 -7.48 1.66 -14.85
CA ARG A 627 -6.65 2.51 -15.71
C ARG A 627 -5.21 2.67 -15.25
N MET A 628 -4.82 2.28 -14.04
CA MET A 628 -3.40 2.28 -13.61
C MET A 628 -2.86 0.86 -13.43
N VAL A 629 -1.60 0.62 -13.79
CA VAL A 629 -0.96 -0.69 -13.65
C VAL A 629 -0.48 -0.91 -12.21
N ASP A 630 -0.89 -2.02 -11.58
CA ASP A 630 -0.36 -2.39 -10.26
C ASP A 630 1.15 -2.58 -10.29
N ALA A 631 1.84 -1.97 -9.33
CA ALA A 631 3.29 -1.99 -9.18
C ALA A 631 3.67 -2.68 -7.87
N GLN A 632 4.52 -3.71 -7.95
CA GLN A 632 5.01 -4.44 -6.77
C GLN A 632 6.46 -4.08 -6.52
N LEU A 633 6.75 -3.60 -5.31
CA LEU A 633 8.11 -3.33 -4.86
C LEU A 633 8.79 -4.62 -4.38
N PHE A 634 10.02 -4.86 -4.83
CA PHE A 634 10.96 -5.86 -4.31
C PHE A 634 12.23 -5.18 -3.80
N GLU A 635 12.83 -5.80 -2.78
CA GLU A 635 14.04 -5.36 -2.11
C GLU A 635 15.05 -6.51 -2.11
N ASP A 636 16.33 -6.17 -2.20
CA ASP A 636 17.49 -7.07 -2.18
C ASP A 636 17.38 -8.31 -3.10
N LEU A 637 16.89 -8.07 -4.31
CA LEU A 637 16.68 -9.08 -5.33
C LEU A 637 17.96 -9.33 -6.14
N ALA A 638 18.51 -10.55 -6.09
CA ALA A 638 19.72 -10.91 -6.81
C ALA A 638 19.43 -11.74 -8.06
N PHE A 639 19.97 -11.32 -9.21
CA PHE A 639 19.89 -12.07 -10.47
C PHE A 639 21.28 -12.40 -11.01
N PRO A 640 21.47 -13.55 -11.67
CA PRO A 640 22.76 -13.89 -12.25
C PRO A 640 23.20 -12.88 -13.31
N ARG A 641 24.45 -12.41 -13.22
CA ARG A 641 25.01 -11.35 -14.09
C ARG A 641 25.03 -11.73 -15.56
N ASP A 642 25.26 -12.99 -15.88
CA ASP A 642 25.28 -13.52 -17.25
C ASP A 642 23.91 -13.37 -17.97
N ARG A 643 22.84 -13.11 -17.21
CA ARG A 643 21.50 -12.82 -17.74
C ARG A 643 21.33 -11.39 -18.24
N PHE A 644 22.30 -10.51 -18.08
CA PHE A 644 22.23 -9.11 -18.52
C PHE A 644 23.13 -8.88 -19.74
N GLY A 645 22.71 -8.00 -20.65
CA GLY A 645 23.56 -7.50 -21.71
C GLY A 645 24.43 -6.31 -21.24
N ASP A 646 25.58 -6.12 -21.87
CA ASP A 646 26.55 -5.09 -21.46
C ASP A 646 25.94 -3.67 -21.44
N GLU A 647 25.12 -3.33 -22.45
CA GLU A 647 24.44 -2.03 -22.53
C GLU A 647 23.54 -1.76 -21.31
N LEU A 648 22.79 -2.77 -20.85
CA LEU A 648 21.91 -2.63 -19.70
C LEU A 648 22.73 -2.55 -18.39
N LEU A 649 23.80 -3.33 -18.28
CA LEU A 649 24.71 -3.25 -17.13
C LEU A 649 25.35 -1.87 -17.02
N GLU A 650 25.81 -1.30 -18.13
CA GLU A 650 26.36 0.07 -18.18
C GLU A 650 25.30 1.12 -17.79
N GLU A 651 24.06 0.99 -18.28
CA GLU A 651 23.00 1.92 -17.91
C GLU A 651 22.68 1.86 -16.42
N LEU A 652 22.58 0.65 -15.85
CA LEU A 652 22.34 0.45 -14.41
C LEU A 652 23.49 0.98 -13.55
N ALA A 653 24.74 0.70 -13.93
CA ALA A 653 25.92 1.15 -13.20
C ALA A 653 26.03 2.69 -13.18
N ASN A 654 25.75 3.35 -14.31
CA ASN A 654 25.93 4.79 -14.45
C ASN A 654 24.77 5.60 -13.86
N ASN A 655 23.55 5.05 -13.88
CA ASN A 655 22.34 5.83 -13.57
C ASN A 655 21.54 5.31 -12.37
N ALA A 656 21.88 4.15 -11.78
CA ALA A 656 21.13 3.57 -10.66
C ALA A 656 22.04 2.88 -9.62
N SER A 657 23.28 3.35 -9.48
CA SER A 657 24.27 2.88 -8.52
C SER A 657 23.81 2.88 -7.05
N LEU A 658 22.86 3.76 -6.67
CA LEU A 658 22.29 3.76 -5.31
C LEU A 658 21.30 2.61 -5.08
N SER A 659 20.82 1.98 -6.15
CA SER A 659 19.77 0.95 -6.10
C SER A 659 20.25 -0.41 -6.57
N VAL A 660 21.43 -0.46 -7.18
CA VAL A 660 21.94 -1.63 -7.88
C VAL A 660 23.41 -1.83 -7.54
N THR A 661 23.73 -3.01 -7.03
CA THR A 661 25.10 -3.47 -6.83
C THR A 661 25.41 -4.55 -7.87
N ILE A 662 26.45 -4.35 -8.69
CA ILE A 662 26.89 -5.32 -9.70
C ILE A 662 28.17 -5.98 -9.20
N THR A 663 28.13 -7.30 -9.01
CA THR A 663 29.28 -8.12 -8.60
C THR A 663 29.86 -8.88 -9.80
N GLU A 664 30.84 -9.76 -9.58
CA GLU A 664 31.35 -10.64 -10.64
C GLU A 664 30.30 -11.67 -11.09
N THR A 665 29.41 -12.10 -10.19
CA THR A 665 28.47 -13.20 -10.42
C THR A 665 27.03 -12.73 -10.55
N ASP A 666 26.65 -11.63 -9.89
CA ASP A 666 25.26 -11.24 -9.69
C ASP A 666 25.04 -9.74 -9.91
N VAL A 667 23.79 -9.41 -10.23
CA VAL A 667 23.24 -8.05 -10.20
C VAL A 667 22.20 -8.02 -9.09
N ILE A 668 22.49 -7.25 -8.05
CA ILE A 668 21.68 -7.13 -6.84
C ILE A 668 20.91 -5.82 -6.92
N PHE A 669 19.59 -5.89 -6.84
CA PHE A 669 18.71 -4.75 -6.81
C PHE A 669 18.20 -4.54 -5.39
N HIS A 670 18.68 -3.49 -4.73
CA HIS A 670 18.21 -3.08 -3.40
C HIS A 670 16.78 -2.55 -3.44
N HIS A 671 16.36 -2.00 -4.57
CA HIS A 671 15.02 -1.48 -4.75
C HIS A 671 14.57 -1.55 -6.22
N ILE A 672 13.56 -2.36 -6.51
CA ILE A 672 13.05 -2.60 -7.87
C ILE A 672 11.55 -2.79 -7.89
N TYR A 673 10.87 -2.12 -8.81
CA TYR A 673 9.45 -2.34 -9.06
C TYR A 673 9.25 -3.35 -10.18
N THR A 674 8.18 -4.15 -10.07
CA THR A 674 7.69 -4.99 -11.15
C THR A 674 6.27 -4.60 -11.51
N GLU A 675 6.00 -4.49 -12.80
CA GLU A 675 4.68 -4.18 -13.34
C GLU A 675 4.30 -5.12 -14.48
N ARG A 676 3.00 -5.27 -14.74
CA ARG A 676 2.55 -6.02 -15.90
C ARG A 676 3.05 -5.34 -17.18
N LYS A 677 3.65 -6.14 -18.08
CA LYS A 677 4.04 -5.68 -19.40
C LYS A 677 2.80 -5.39 -20.25
N VAL A 678 2.69 -4.15 -20.72
CA VAL A 678 1.69 -3.67 -21.68
C VAL A 678 2.38 -3.22 -22.96
N TYR A 679 1.61 -3.04 -24.03
CA TYR A 679 2.12 -2.51 -25.30
C TYR A 679 2.16 -0.98 -25.25
N PRO A 680 3.31 -0.30 -25.36
CA PRO A 680 3.34 1.17 -25.35
C PRO A 680 2.41 1.75 -26.42
N LEU A 681 1.55 2.72 -26.05
CA LEU A 681 0.48 3.20 -26.93
C LEU A 681 1.02 3.94 -28.16
N ASP A 682 2.12 4.65 -28.02
CA ASP A 682 2.86 5.27 -29.13
C ASP A 682 3.25 4.23 -30.19
N LEU A 683 3.89 3.13 -29.77
CA LEU A 683 4.23 2.02 -30.66
C LEU A 683 2.99 1.30 -31.19
N TYR A 684 1.92 1.20 -30.39
CA TYR A 684 0.68 0.57 -30.82
C TYR A 684 0.04 1.34 -31.97
N ILE A 685 0.03 2.67 -31.90
CA ILE A 685 -0.48 3.56 -32.97
C ILE A 685 0.32 3.38 -34.26
N GLU A 686 1.64 3.21 -34.15
CA GLU A 686 2.53 3.05 -35.31
C GLU A 686 2.46 1.66 -35.96
N GLU A 687 2.28 0.60 -35.17
CA GLU A 687 2.51 -0.78 -35.61
C GLU A 687 1.23 -1.61 -35.82
N MET A 688 0.07 -1.16 -35.33
CA MET A 688 -1.17 -1.93 -35.38
C MET A 688 -2.11 -1.51 -36.53
N PRO A 689 -3.02 -2.41 -36.95
CA PRO A 689 -4.11 -2.08 -37.87
C PRO A 689 -4.98 -0.90 -37.42
N GLN A 690 -5.44 -0.11 -38.39
CA GLN A 690 -6.13 1.17 -38.15
C GLN A 690 -7.42 1.06 -37.32
N ASP A 691 -8.17 -0.03 -37.45
CA ASP A 691 -9.35 -0.34 -36.64
C ASP A 691 -8.99 -0.46 -35.15
N LEU A 692 -7.98 -1.26 -34.84
CA LEU A 692 -7.48 -1.42 -33.47
C LEU A 692 -6.89 -0.13 -32.91
N VAL A 693 -6.19 0.66 -33.73
CA VAL A 693 -5.65 1.97 -33.33
C VAL A 693 -6.77 2.95 -33.01
N THR A 694 -7.84 2.97 -33.82
CA THR A 694 -9.00 3.84 -33.58
C THR A 694 -9.63 3.52 -32.22
N ASP A 695 -9.88 2.24 -31.93
CA ASP A 695 -10.45 1.82 -30.65
C ASP A 695 -9.54 2.19 -29.46
N ALA A 696 -8.22 1.99 -29.60
CA ALA A 696 -7.26 2.33 -28.56
C ALA A 696 -7.17 3.84 -28.31
N VAL A 697 -7.20 4.68 -29.35
CA VAL A 697 -7.13 6.14 -29.22
C VAL A 697 -8.40 6.70 -28.56
N LEU A 698 -9.58 6.16 -28.90
CA LEU A 698 -10.82 6.50 -28.19
C LEU A 698 -10.78 6.02 -26.74
N ASP A 699 -10.31 4.81 -26.47
CA ASP A 699 -10.19 4.33 -25.09
C ASP A 699 -9.12 5.08 -24.28
N TYR A 700 -8.10 5.64 -24.92
CA TYR A 700 -7.13 6.55 -24.28
C TYR A 700 -7.81 7.83 -23.76
N GLY A 701 -8.72 8.43 -24.54
CA GLY A 701 -9.50 9.58 -24.08
C GLY A 701 -10.40 9.22 -22.89
N ASN A 702 -11.08 8.07 -22.97
CA ASN A 702 -11.86 7.54 -21.84
C ASN A 702 -10.98 7.26 -20.61
N ALA A 703 -9.77 6.72 -20.79
CA ALA A 703 -8.84 6.43 -19.70
C ALA A 703 -8.46 7.70 -18.93
N ILE A 704 -8.24 8.82 -19.61
CA ILE A 704 -7.96 10.11 -18.96
C ILE A 704 -9.15 10.57 -18.11
N LYS A 705 -10.37 10.50 -18.66
CA LYS A 705 -11.59 10.88 -17.94
C LYS A 705 -11.84 9.98 -16.73
N ASP A 706 -11.65 8.67 -16.89
CA ASP A 706 -11.78 7.68 -15.82
C ASP A 706 -10.80 7.95 -14.68
N LEU A 707 -9.56 8.35 -14.99
CA LEU A 707 -8.58 8.77 -13.99
C LEU A 707 -9.03 10.06 -13.29
N GLY A 708 -9.54 11.06 -14.02
CA GLY A 708 -10.06 12.29 -13.44
C GLY A 708 -11.23 12.07 -12.46
N VAL A 709 -12.18 11.19 -12.81
CA VAL A 709 -13.28 10.79 -11.92
C VAL A 709 -12.76 10.02 -10.68
N ALA A 710 -11.58 9.39 -10.78
CA ALA A 710 -10.89 8.80 -9.63
C ALA A 710 -10.07 9.81 -8.80
N ASN A 711 -10.22 11.11 -9.05
CA ASN A 711 -9.41 12.18 -8.47
C ASN A 711 -7.91 12.09 -8.82
N ILE A 712 -7.57 11.47 -9.96
CA ILE A 712 -6.19 11.30 -10.42
C ILE A 712 -5.94 12.15 -11.65
N PHE A 713 -4.93 13.01 -11.59
CA PHE A 713 -4.41 13.72 -12.75
C PHE A 713 -3.06 13.11 -13.20
N PRO A 714 -2.94 12.63 -14.45
CA PRO A 714 -1.73 11.95 -14.93
C PRO A 714 -0.49 12.86 -15.07
N GLY A 715 -0.67 14.19 -15.12
CA GLY A 715 0.36 15.12 -15.53
C GLY A 715 0.51 15.14 -17.06
N ASP A 716 1.72 14.92 -17.56
CA ASP A 716 2.02 14.79 -18.99
C ASP A 716 1.15 13.72 -19.71
N LEU A 717 0.28 14.17 -20.62
CA LEU A 717 -0.64 13.32 -21.38
C LEU A 717 0.01 12.65 -22.60
N PHE A 718 1.33 12.51 -22.69
CA PHE A 718 1.95 11.86 -23.83
C PHE A 718 1.52 10.39 -23.98
N THR A 719 1.26 9.94 -25.21
CA THR A 719 0.89 8.55 -25.51
C THR A 719 1.93 7.52 -25.04
N LYS A 720 3.23 7.87 -25.04
CA LYS A 720 4.32 7.04 -24.49
C LYS A 720 4.20 6.74 -22.99
N ASN A 721 3.35 7.44 -22.24
CA ASN A 721 3.11 7.20 -20.81
C ASN A 721 1.95 6.21 -20.58
N PHE A 722 1.29 5.81 -21.67
CA PHE A 722 0.15 4.90 -21.69
C PHE A 722 0.48 3.64 -22.47
N GLY A 723 -0.28 2.58 -22.22
CA GLY A 723 -0.14 1.31 -22.92
C GLY A 723 -1.44 0.57 -23.07
N VAL A 724 -1.43 -0.34 -24.03
CA VAL A 724 -2.57 -1.16 -24.42
C VAL A 724 -2.39 -2.56 -23.83
N THR A 725 -3.39 -3.02 -23.10
CA THR A 725 -3.46 -4.38 -22.58
C THR A 725 -3.77 -5.37 -23.70
N ARG A 726 -3.60 -6.68 -23.43
CA ARG A 726 -3.96 -7.75 -24.39
C ARG A 726 -5.42 -7.67 -24.88
N HIS A 727 -6.31 -7.07 -24.10
CA HIS A 727 -7.75 -6.97 -24.39
C HIS A 727 -8.16 -5.61 -24.97
N GLY A 728 -7.18 -4.81 -25.43
CA GLY A 728 -7.41 -3.52 -26.08
C GLY A 728 -7.61 -2.33 -25.15
N SER A 729 -7.68 -2.53 -23.83
CA SER A 729 -7.86 -1.42 -22.88
C SER A 729 -6.58 -0.62 -22.68
N VAL A 730 -6.69 0.70 -22.67
CA VAL A 730 -5.61 1.66 -22.40
C VAL A 730 -5.45 1.90 -20.90
N VAL A 731 -4.20 1.87 -20.46
CA VAL A 731 -3.78 2.01 -19.06
C VAL A 731 -2.56 2.91 -18.95
N PHE A 732 -2.49 3.67 -17.87
CA PHE A 732 -1.40 4.55 -17.48
C PHE A 732 -0.36 3.80 -16.64
N TYR A 733 0.93 4.07 -16.89
CA TYR A 733 2.03 3.40 -16.18
C TYR A 733 3.21 4.31 -15.83
N ASP A 734 3.19 5.61 -16.16
CA ASP A 734 4.29 6.53 -15.79
C ASP A 734 3.89 7.46 -14.65
N TYR A 735 4.28 7.12 -13.43
CA TYR A 735 3.77 7.80 -12.24
C TYR A 735 4.60 8.99 -11.78
N ASP A 736 5.61 9.43 -12.54
CA ASP A 736 6.51 10.50 -12.10
C ASP A 736 5.83 11.87 -12.01
N GLU A 737 4.79 12.13 -12.79
CA GLU A 737 3.98 13.37 -12.76
C GLU A 737 2.58 13.21 -12.20
N LEU A 738 2.24 12.01 -11.73
CA LEU A 738 0.96 11.73 -11.08
C LEU A 738 0.71 12.68 -9.89
N THR A 739 -0.50 13.22 -9.80
CA THR A 739 -0.95 14.10 -8.71
C THR A 739 -2.46 13.97 -8.54
N PHE A 740 -3.02 14.54 -7.48
CA PHE A 740 -4.47 14.56 -7.35
C PHE A 740 -5.10 15.64 -8.22
N LEU A 741 -6.30 15.35 -8.72
CA LEU A 741 -7.01 16.29 -9.57
C LEU A 741 -7.42 17.56 -8.80
N ASP A 742 -7.79 17.43 -7.53
CA ASP A 742 -8.21 18.53 -6.65
C ASP A 742 -7.07 19.49 -6.26
N GLU A 743 -5.81 19.08 -6.40
CA GLU A 743 -4.63 19.93 -6.19
C GLU A 743 -4.34 20.85 -7.38
N MET A 744 -4.92 20.56 -8.56
CA MET A 744 -4.68 21.31 -9.80
C MET A 744 -5.63 22.50 -9.94
N ASN A 745 -5.15 23.58 -10.56
CA ASN A 745 -5.94 24.76 -10.87
C ASN A 745 -6.18 24.87 -12.38
N PHE A 746 -7.32 24.36 -12.85
CA PHE A 746 -7.69 24.40 -14.26
C PHE A 746 -8.21 25.77 -14.67
N ARG A 747 -7.60 26.36 -15.69
CA ARG A 747 -7.92 27.73 -16.15
C ARG A 747 -7.82 27.84 -17.65
N SER A 748 -8.60 28.77 -18.21
CA SER A 748 -8.46 29.11 -19.62
C SER A 748 -7.24 30.00 -19.87
N ILE A 749 -6.63 29.84 -21.05
CA ILE A 749 -5.57 30.76 -21.51
C ILE A 749 -6.19 32.15 -21.72
N PRO A 750 -5.68 33.21 -21.06
CA PRO A 750 -6.20 34.56 -21.25
C PRO A 750 -6.09 35.00 -22.71
N GLN A 751 -7.11 35.71 -23.22
CA GLN A 751 -7.00 36.34 -24.54
C GLN A 751 -5.82 37.31 -24.57
N ALA A 752 -5.03 37.24 -25.64
CA ALA A 752 -3.92 38.15 -25.87
C ALA A 752 -4.44 39.60 -25.90
N ARG A 753 -3.75 40.51 -25.21
CA ARG A 753 -4.18 41.91 -25.13
C ARG A 753 -3.67 42.71 -26.33
N THR A 754 -2.59 42.24 -26.93
CA THR A 754 -1.88 42.90 -28.04
C THR A 754 -1.36 41.86 -29.03
N TYR A 755 -1.04 42.29 -30.24
CA TYR A 755 -0.40 41.43 -31.25
C TYR A 755 1.00 40.95 -30.82
N GLU A 756 1.71 41.74 -30.00
CA GLU A 756 3.01 41.35 -29.45
C GLU A 756 2.86 40.19 -28.45
N ASP A 757 1.78 40.17 -27.65
CA ASP A 757 1.45 39.05 -26.76
C ASP A 757 1.26 37.74 -27.56
N GLU A 758 0.57 37.78 -28.72
CA GLU A 758 0.34 36.58 -29.58
C GLU A 758 1.64 35.98 -30.14
N LEU A 759 2.65 36.82 -30.37
CA LEU A 759 3.95 36.41 -30.92
C LEU A 759 4.98 36.04 -29.84
N SER A 760 4.66 36.25 -28.56
CA SER A 760 5.59 36.01 -27.46
C SER A 760 5.90 34.51 -27.30
N SER A 761 7.18 34.19 -27.11
CA SER A 761 7.63 32.83 -26.76
C SER A 761 7.44 32.50 -25.28
N GLU A 762 7.22 33.51 -24.44
CA GLU A 762 6.98 33.36 -23.01
C GLU A 762 5.55 33.82 -22.66
N PRO A 763 4.88 33.19 -21.68
CA PRO A 763 3.56 33.62 -21.23
C PRO A 763 3.59 35.08 -20.74
N TRP A 764 2.71 35.93 -21.26
CA TRP A 764 2.57 37.34 -20.84
C TRP A 764 1.70 37.51 -19.58
N PHE A 765 1.28 36.39 -18.98
CA PHE A 765 0.45 36.31 -17.78
C PHE A 765 1.11 35.39 -16.76
N THR A 766 0.75 35.55 -15.48
CA THR A 766 1.30 34.76 -14.39
C THR A 766 0.79 33.32 -14.45
N VAL A 767 1.71 32.36 -14.40
CA VAL A 767 1.41 30.94 -14.32
C VAL A 767 1.89 30.43 -12.96
N GLY A 768 0.97 29.90 -12.16
CA GLY A 768 1.25 29.21 -10.90
C GLY A 768 1.92 27.84 -11.12
N ALA A 769 2.42 27.22 -10.05
CA ALA A 769 3.04 25.89 -10.14
C ALA A 769 2.02 24.79 -10.48
N ASP A 770 0.77 24.96 -10.01
CA ASP A 770 -0.32 23.99 -10.14
C ASP A 770 -1.37 24.44 -11.19
N ASP A 771 -1.08 25.51 -11.94
CA ASP A 771 -1.96 25.99 -13.01
C ASP A 771 -1.87 25.06 -14.22
N VAL A 772 -3.03 24.60 -14.70
CA VAL A 772 -3.14 23.72 -15.88
C VAL A 772 -4.04 24.39 -16.92
N PHE A 773 -3.58 24.39 -18.18
CA PHE A 773 -4.30 24.95 -19.33
C PHE A 773 -4.68 23.84 -20.32
N PRO A 774 -5.87 23.22 -20.17
CA PRO A 774 -6.33 22.14 -21.03
C PRO A 774 -6.30 22.44 -22.54
N GLU A 775 -6.40 23.71 -22.95
CA GLU A 775 -6.28 24.09 -24.36
C GLU A 775 -4.92 23.71 -24.97
N GLU A 776 -3.87 23.61 -24.14
CA GLU A 776 -2.54 23.16 -24.58
C GLU A 776 -2.47 21.65 -24.79
N PHE A 777 -3.45 20.87 -24.32
CA PHE A 777 -3.40 19.41 -24.40
C PHE A 777 -3.41 18.88 -25.83
N LYS A 778 -3.93 19.66 -26.79
CA LYS A 778 -3.85 19.37 -28.23
C LYS A 778 -2.41 19.10 -28.69
N LYS A 779 -1.39 19.65 -28.01
CA LYS A 779 0.04 19.42 -28.32
C LYS A 779 0.48 17.97 -28.04
N PHE A 780 -0.17 17.29 -27.10
CA PHE A 780 0.10 15.90 -26.72
C PHE A 780 -0.60 14.89 -27.63
N PHE A 781 -1.75 15.26 -28.20
CA PHE A 781 -2.59 14.39 -29.03
C PHE A 781 -2.08 14.30 -30.48
N ARG A 782 -1.01 13.54 -30.68
CA ARG A 782 -0.42 13.31 -32.01
C ARG A 782 -0.90 11.98 -32.59
N PHE A 783 -1.93 12.04 -33.43
CA PHE A 783 -2.50 10.88 -34.12
C PHE A 783 -2.48 11.10 -35.65
N PRO A 784 -2.63 10.03 -36.46
CA PRO A 784 -2.91 10.16 -37.89
C PRO A 784 -4.18 11.00 -38.14
N ASP A 785 -4.21 11.80 -39.21
CA ASP A 785 -5.27 12.79 -39.48
C ASP A 785 -6.70 12.20 -39.39
N GLU A 786 -6.94 11.03 -39.98
CA GLU A 786 -8.25 10.35 -39.96
C GLU A 786 -8.72 9.94 -38.55
N ILE A 787 -7.78 9.76 -37.62
CA ILE A 787 -8.06 9.36 -36.23
C ILE A 787 -8.19 10.61 -35.36
N SER A 788 -7.39 11.65 -35.63
CA SER A 788 -7.45 12.94 -34.95
C SER A 788 -8.86 13.55 -35.00
N GLU A 789 -9.54 13.52 -36.16
CA GLU A 789 -10.92 14.02 -36.28
C GLU A 789 -11.90 13.25 -35.39
N LYS A 790 -11.79 11.92 -35.35
CA LYS A 790 -12.65 11.07 -34.50
C LYS A 790 -12.38 11.31 -33.01
N PHE A 791 -11.12 11.49 -32.65
CA PHE A 791 -10.73 11.79 -31.26
C PHE A 791 -11.24 13.18 -30.84
N GLU A 792 -11.11 14.21 -31.68
CA GLU A 792 -11.63 15.54 -31.38
C GLU A 792 -13.17 15.54 -31.28
N GLN A 793 -13.86 14.75 -32.11
CA GLN A 793 -15.31 14.59 -32.01
C GLN A 793 -15.76 13.91 -30.71
N ALA A 794 -15.03 12.90 -30.23
CA ALA A 794 -15.40 12.13 -29.03
C ALA A 794 -14.86 12.73 -27.72
N HIS A 795 -13.70 13.39 -27.78
CA HIS A 795 -12.89 13.78 -26.63
C HIS A 795 -12.34 15.21 -26.72
N GLY A 796 -12.88 16.06 -27.60
CA GLY A 796 -12.51 17.47 -27.68
C GLY A 796 -12.75 18.25 -26.37
N ASP A 797 -13.65 17.75 -25.52
CA ASP A 797 -13.91 18.25 -24.17
C ASP A 797 -12.72 18.09 -23.21
N LEU A 798 -11.75 17.21 -23.49
CA LEU A 798 -10.50 17.14 -22.72
C LEU A 798 -9.70 18.45 -22.77
N CYS A 799 -9.89 19.26 -23.82
CA CYS A 799 -9.22 20.55 -23.99
C CYS A 799 -10.04 21.72 -23.40
N ASP A 800 -11.17 21.45 -22.76
CA ASP A 800 -12.02 22.46 -22.13
C ASP A 800 -11.76 22.49 -20.61
N PRO A 801 -11.28 23.61 -20.03
CA PRO A 801 -11.11 23.75 -18.59
C PRO A 801 -12.38 23.47 -17.77
N GLU A 802 -13.56 23.78 -18.31
CA GLU A 802 -14.83 23.61 -17.61
C GLU A 802 -15.12 22.13 -17.30
N MET A 803 -14.75 21.21 -18.19
CA MET A 803 -14.92 19.77 -17.96
C MET A 803 -14.14 19.29 -16.73
N TRP A 804 -12.90 19.77 -16.58
CA TRP A 804 -12.05 19.41 -15.45
C TRP A 804 -12.53 20.02 -14.13
N ILE A 805 -13.02 21.26 -14.16
CA ILE A 805 -13.63 21.91 -12.99
C ILE A 805 -14.88 21.14 -12.56
N GLN A 806 -15.74 20.74 -13.49
CA GLN A 806 -16.92 19.91 -13.18
C GLN A 806 -16.53 18.54 -12.59
N LEU A 807 -15.44 17.93 -13.06
CA LEU A 807 -14.89 16.71 -12.45
C LEU A 807 -14.39 16.95 -11.01
N GLN A 808 -13.73 18.07 -10.74
CA GLN A 808 -13.31 18.44 -9.38
C GLN A 808 -14.53 18.62 -8.46
N GLU A 809 -15.59 19.28 -8.92
CA GLU A 809 -16.84 19.43 -8.18
C GLU A 809 -17.53 18.08 -7.93
N LEU A 810 -17.54 17.19 -8.92
CA LEU A 810 -18.09 15.84 -8.78
C LEU A 810 -17.34 15.01 -7.73
N ASN A 811 -16.00 15.14 -7.68
CA ASN A 811 -15.17 14.44 -6.71
C ASN A 811 -15.40 14.94 -5.27
N GLN A 812 -15.89 16.17 -5.09
CA GLN A 812 -16.31 16.68 -3.78
C GLN A 812 -17.67 16.12 -3.33
N SER A 813 -18.46 15.57 -4.25
CA SER A 813 -19.72 14.92 -3.93
C SER A 813 -19.48 13.53 -3.32
N PRO A 814 -20.19 13.14 -2.24
CA PRO A 814 -20.10 11.80 -1.66
C PRO A 814 -20.58 10.69 -2.61
N ASP A 815 -21.19 11.04 -3.75
CA ASP A 815 -21.68 10.14 -4.79
C ASP A 815 -20.78 10.10 -6.05
N SER A 816 -19.45 10.16 -5.86
CA SER A 816 -18.47 9.96 -6.93
C SER A 816 -18.79 8.73 -7.81
N GLY A 817 -18.55 8.86 -9.12
CA GLY A 817 -19.14 8.03 -10.18
C GLY A 817 -19.08 6.51 -10.02
N GLU A 818 -20.02 5.81 -10.67
CA GLU A 818 -20.05 4.34 -10.72
C GLU A 818 -19.07 3.79 -11.75
N PHE A 819 -18.04 3.05 -11.31
CA PHE A 819 -17.10 2.37 -12.20
C PHE A 819 -17.38 0.87 -12.26
N PHE A 820 -17.91 0.41 -13.40
CA PHE A 820 -18.08 -1.01 -13.67
C PHE A 820 -17.00 -1.55 -14.62
N PRO A 821 -16.48 -2.76 -14.36
CA PRO A 821 -15.44 -3.38 -15.17
C PRO A 821 -15.92 -4.02 -16.48
N TYR A 822 -17.10 -3.62 -16.98
CA TYR A 822 -17.77 -4.15 -18.17
C TYR A 822 -18.60 -3.05 -18.85
N SER A 823 -18.92 -3.24 -20.13
CA SER A 823 -19.59 -2.23 -20.96
C SER A 823 -21.04 -2.00 -20.55
N GLU A 824 -21.55 -0.79 -20.74
CA GLU A 824 -22.97 -0.46 -20.53
C GLU A 824 -23.92 -1.33 -21.36
N GLN A 825 -23.52 -1.71 -22.57
CA GLN A 825 -24.29 -2.60 -23.44
C GLN A 825 -24.52 -4.00 -22.86
N ALA A 826 -23.70 -4.43 -21.89
CA ALA A 826 -23.85 -5.73 -21.23
C ALA A 826 -24.83 -5.68 -20.04
N ARG A 827 -25.32 -4.49 -19.69
CA ARG A 827 -26.15 -4.28 -18.50
C ARG A 827 -27.62 -4.52 -18.80
N PHE A 828 -28.30 -5.12 -17.84
CA PHE A 828 -29.76 -5.22 -17.86
C PHE A 828 -30.37 -3.87 -17.46
N SER A 829 -31.57 -3.58 -17.98
CA SER A 829 -32.36 -2.44 -17.49
C SER A 829 -32.63 -2.60 -16.00
N LEU A 830 -32.64 -1.51 -15.23
CA LEU A 830 -33.05 -1.58 -13.83
C LEU A 830 -34.58 -1.73 -13.73
N PRO A 831 -35.10 -2.44 -12.71
CA PRO A 831 -36.53 -2.44 -12.41
C PRO A 831 -37.00 -1.01 -12.07
N GLU A 832 -38.18 -0.63 -12.58
CA GLU A 832 -38.83 0.67 -12.33
C GLU A 832 -39.20 0.90 -10.86
#